data_AF-A0A1F3CY42-F1
#
_entry.id   AF-A0A1F3CY42-F1
#
_cell.length_a   1.000
_cell.length_b   1.000
_cell.length_c   1.000
_cell.angle_alpha   90.00
_cell.angle_beta   90.00
_cell.angle_gamma   90.00
#
_symmetry.space_group_name_H-M   'P 1'
#
loop_
_entity.id
_entity.type
_entity.pdbx_description
1 polymer ?
#
loop_
_entity_poly.entity_id
_entity_poly.type
_entity_poly.pdbx_seq_one_letter_code
_entity_poly.pdbx_strand_id
1 'polypeptide(L)'
;MFKKLNISILAIIVFLFLITNNLFSQTNDDCLMCHEDHNLSKVKQGKTVSLYVDKNKIGKSVHKKVSCASCHKDASVTEFPHPENLKPVDCGSCHKNAQIQFLTGIHGQALKLNAPYAPDCKECHGEHDVLSHANPESRTYKMNIPILCGRCHKEGSPVARLYNITEHNIIENYSEGIHGIGLFKKGLIVSATCNDCHENHLILPHTSPNSSISNNNIAKTCMKCHVRIEQVHTKIIKRELWEKHPGIIPSCNDCHPPHIVKVNKIEETVSNQICLKCHENENTFKIEGGKKRTLKIDKSEIQNSVHKNISCTKCHSDVTISKKEERPCITIKKVDCSNCHEQVSNLYINSGHGQAYFYKKNNSPYCIDCHGTHKIKSRYDDTSPTYRALIPEMCGKCHQKNGKATINTHLKEINVFSEYSSSVHGIGLNEKGLLVSAVCIDCHTSHSVLKESDENSTVNPKNVPKTCSKCHKSIYEEYMASDHAYNGNDKNKKFPTCANCHTAHTITEIDKDKFLTQITLQCGSCHKKLSQTYMETYHGKAYTLGYLKAARCSDCHGAHKILNISNPESMVSQKHIVKTCKQCHPNANAEFTGYLTHATHNDNNVLFYTFWAMTSLLLGVFGIFGLHTLLWIPRSIIEARKKKKHKLPIGQATYFRRFNTSQRITHIFVILSFILLALTGMMLKFAHMEWANNMAKIIGGVHVAGNIHRFAAIITFGYFAFHLFSLIKTMFKQHITPMKFIFGHNSLWFNKQDIKDFIATVKWFLGQGPRPYYGRWTYWEKFDYLAVFWGVAIIGFSGLILWLPEYFTIIFPGWIINMAQIIHSDEALLAVGFIFTIHFFNTHLRPESFPMDTVIFTGHVPVDEYKKDRPKEYEELEKAGKLDTVIVKKEISDSWLKFVKTFGFIFLFTGIALVILIIYSLIAGHY
;
A
#
# COMPACT_ATOMS: atom_id res chain seq x y z
N MET A 1 47.19 -52.41 19.87
CA MET A 1 47.79 -53.44 20.75
C MET A 1 48.03 -54.70 19.92
N PHE A 2 49.10 -54.72 19.11
CA PHE A 2 49.54 -55.94 18.40
C PHE A 2 50.95 -56.25 18.85
N LYS A 3 51.10 -57.22 19.75
CA LYS A 3 52.38 -57.85 20.06
C LYS A 3 52.14 -59.30 20.43
N LYS A 4 52.88 -60.17 19.72
CA LYS A 4 53.16 -61.59 20.00
C LYS A 4 52.02 -62.59 19.76
N LEU A 5 52.04 -63.20 18.57
CA LEU A 5 51.54 -64.57 18.41
C LEU A 5 52.75 -65.51 18.25
N ASN A 6 52.78 -66.53 19.09
CA ASN A 6 53.90 -67.44 19.35
C ASN A 6 54.21 -68.39 18.17
N ILE A 7 55.51 -68.55 17.91
CA ILE A 7 56.13 -69.47 16.94
C ILE A 7 55.76 -70.95 17.19
N SER A 8 55.29 -71.30 18.40
CA SER A 8 54.90 -72.66 18.79
C SER A 8 53.59 -73.16 18.15
N ILE A 9 52.71 -72.27 17.67
CA ILE A 9 51.46 -72.68 16.99
C ILE A 9 51.73 -73.12 15.55
N LEU A 10 52.80 -72.59 14.92
CA LEU A 10 53.16 -72.92 13.54
C LEU A 10 53.67 -74.37 13.42
N ALA A 11 54.36 -74.90 14.43
CA ALA A 11 54.88 -76.27 14.43
C ALA A 11 53.77 -77.33 14.56
N ILE A 12 52.69 -77.03 15.29
CA ILE A 12 51.54 -77.94 15.44
C ILE A 12 50.72 -77.99 14.14
N ILE A 13 50.61 -76.87 13.43
CA ILE A 13 49.91 -76.79 12.14
C ILE A 13 50.68 -77.55 11.05
N VAL A 14 52.02 -77.52 11.06
CA VAL A 14 52.85 -78.27 10.10
C VAL A 14 52.79 -79.78 10.37
N PHE A 15 52.68 -80.21 11.63
CA PHE A 15 52.56 -81.64 11.97
C PHE A 15 51.15 -82.20 11.65
N LEU A 16 50.09 -81.40 11.79
CA LEU A 16 48.74 -81.77 11.36
C LEU A 16 48.58 -81.80 9.82
N PHE A 17 49.43 -81.09 9.08
CA PHE A 17 49.43 -81.12 7.61
C PHE A 17 50.04 -82.42 7.03
N LEU A 18 50.89 -83.12 7.77
CA LEU A 18 51.57 -84.32 7.29
C LEU A 18 50.73 -85.61 7.39
N ILE A 19 49.58 -85.58 8.07
CA ILE A 19 48.75 -86.78 8.36
C ILE A 19 47.52 -86.89 7.42
N THR A 20 47.30 -85.96 6.47
CA THR A 20 46.09 -85.94 5.61
C THR A 20 46.31 -86.25 4.12
N ASN A 21 47.46 -86.81 3.73
CA ASN A 21 47.75 -87.15 2.34
C ASN A 21 47.33 -88.58 1.94
N ASN A 22 46.04 -88.92 2.08
CA ASN A 22 45.43 -90.07 1.40
C ASN A 22 43.90 -89.94 1.27
N LEU A 23 43.42 -88.81 0.76
CA LEU A 23 42.07 -88.69 0.19
C LEU A 23 42.19 -87.99 -1.16
N PHE A 24 42.40 -88.78 -2.22
CA PHE A 24 42.24 -88.28 -3.59
C PHE A 24 40.77 -87.90 -3.79
N SER A 25 40.46 -86.61 -3.70
CA SER A 25 39.20 -86.09 -4.23
C SER A 25 39.27 -86.21 -5.75
N GLN A 26 38.27 -86.86 -6.36
CA GLN A 26 38.12 -86.88 -7.81
C GLN A 26 38.18 -85.46 -8.38
N THR A 27 38.95 -85.29 -9.43
CA THR A 27 39.13 -84.04 -10.16
C THR A 27 38.09 -83.92 -11.28
N ASN A 28 37.90 -82.72 -11.81
CA ASN A 28 36.99 -82.52 -12.95
C ASN A 28 37.50 -83.19 -14.22
N ASP A 29 38.82 -83.33 -14.37
CA ASP A 29 39.42 -84.00 -15.52
C ASP A 29 39.09 -85.51 -15.49
N ASP A 30 39.00 -86.13 -14.31
CA ASP A 30 38.56 -87.54 -14.17
C ASP A 30 37.14 -87.77 -14.71
N CYS A 31 36.22 -86.81 -14.51
CA CYS A 31 34.88 -86.89 -15.07
C CYS A 31 34.87 -86.60 -16.58
N LEU A 32 35.68 -85.63 -17.03
CA LEU A 32 35.70 -85.22 -18.43
C LEU A 32 36.34 -86.25 -19.36
N MET A 33 37.19 -87.16 -18.86
CA MET A 33 37.73 -88.28 -19.65
C MET A 33 36.66 -89.08 -20.41
N CYS A 34 35.47 -89.22 -19.82
CA CYS A 34 34.33 -89.87 -20.47
C CYS A 34 33.30 -88.85 -20.97
N HIS A 35 33.03 -87.80 -20.19
CA HIS A 35 31.94 -86.87 -20.49
C HIS A 35 32.27 -85.79 -21.54
N GLU A 36 33.51 -85.71 -22.04
CA GLU A 36 33.86 -84.83 -23.17
C GLU A 36 33.60 -85.46 -24.54
N ASP A 37 33.18 -86.74 -24.62
CA ASP A 37 32.82 -87.39 -25.89
C ASP A 37 31.41 -87.00 -26.35
N HIS A 38 31.31 -86.41 -27.54
CA HIS A 38 30.06 -86.00 -28.18
C HIS A 38 29.11 -87.17 -28.48
N ASN A 39 29.64 -88.39 -28.62
CA ASN A 39 28.85 -89.59 -28.91
C ASN A 39 28.30 -90.27 -27.66
N LEU A 40 28.73 -89.85 -26.47
CA LEU A 40 28.26 -90.44 -25.21
C LEU A 40 26.78 -90.12 -25.00
N SER A 41 25.96 -91.16 -24.90
CA SER A 41 24.51 -91.03 -24.71
C SER A 41 23.95 -92.18 -23.89
N LYS A 42 22.78 -91.97 -23.29
CA LYS A 42 21.99 -93.02 -22.62
C LYS A 42 20.54 -92.98 -23.05
N VAL A 43 19.87 -94.13 -23.02
CA VAL A 43 18.43 -94.21 -23.27
C VAL A 43 17.69 -93.97 -21.96
N LYS A 44 16.92 -92.88 -21.89
CA LYS A 44 16.07 -92.55 -20.73
C LYS A 44 14.62 -92.44 -21.21
N GLN A 45 13.74 -93.30 -20.68
CA GLN A 45 12.31 -93.34 -21.06
C GLN A 45 12.08 -93.47 -22.58
N GLY A 46 12.84 -94.35 -23.25
CA GLY A 46 12.71 -94.60 -24.69
C GLY A 46 13.30 -93.54 -25.63
N LYS A 47 13.98 -92.51 -25.10
CA LYS A 47 14.68 -91.48 -25.89
C LYS A 47 16.18 -91.51 -25.61
N THR A 48 17.00 -91.38 -26.66
CA THR A 48 18.46 -91.22 -26.55
C THR A 48 18.78 -89.80 -26.06
N VAL A 49 19.44 -89.69 -24.91
CA VAL A 49 19.84 -88.42 -24.28
C VAL A 49 21.36 -88.37 -24.24
N SER A 50 21.96 -87.30 -24.77
CA SER A 50 23.41 -87.10 -24.72
C SER A 50 23.89 -86.86 -23.28
N LEU A 51 25.03 -87.45 -22.94
CA LEU A 51 25.74 -87.27 -21.67
C LEU A 51 26.98 -86.37 -21.82
N TYR A 52 27.15 -85.75 -22.99
CA TYR A 52 28.24 -84.83 -23.29
C TYR A 52 28.19 -83.57 -22.42
N VAL A 53 29.34 -83.18 -21.89
CA VAL A 53 29.56 -81.97 -21.12
C VAL A 53 30.57 -81.09 -21.84
N ASP A 54 30.12 -79.90 -22.24
CA ASP A 54 30.97 -78.92 -22.90
C ASP A 54 31.87 -78.18 -21.88
N LYS A 55 33.17 -78.49 -21.92
CA LYS A 55 34.19 -77.86 -21.05
C LYS A 55 34.22 -76.34 -21.17
N ASN A 56 33.90 -75.78 -22.34
CA ASN A 56 33.88 -74.33 -22.55
C ASN A 56 32.66 -73.67 -21.87
N LYS A 57 31.50 -74.35 -21.82
CA LYS A 57 30.30 -73.82 -21.13
C LYS A 57 30.51 -73.76 -19.63
N ILE A 58 31.02 -74.83 -19.01
CA ILE A 58 31.29 -74.85 -17.57
C ILE A 58 32.42 -73.88 -17.20
N GLY A 59 33.42 -73.69 -18.08
CA GLY A 59 34.49 -72.71 -17.89
C GLY A 59 34.00 -71.25 -17.81
N LYS A 60 32.84 -70.94 -18.42
CA LYS A 60 32.19 -69.62 -18.33
C LYS A 60 31.23 -69.49 -17.14
N SER A 61 30.84 -70.59 -16.52
CA SER A 61 29.94 -70.59 -15.36
C SER A 61 30.57 -69.92 -14.14
N VAL A 62 29.74 -69.35 -13.26
CA VAL A 62 30.15 -68.90 -11.92
C VAL A 62 30.68 -70.05 -11.06
N HIS A 63 30.30 -71.29 -11.38
CA HIS A 63 30.74 -72.51 -10.71
C HIS A 63 31.99 -73.15 -11.33
N LYS A 64 32.73 -72.49 -12.23
CA LYS A 64 33.90 -73.07 -12.92
C LYS A 64 35.00 -73.64 -12.01
N LYS A 65 35.05 -73.22 -10.74
CA LYS A 65 36.00 -73.70 -9.72
C LYS A 65 35.42 -74.78 -8.79
N VAL A 66 34.15 -75.14 -8.95
CA VAL A 66 33.46 -76.17 -8.17
C VAL A 66 33.69 -77.52 -8.87
N SER A 67 33.98 -78.57 -8.09
CA SER A 67 34.19 -79.89 -8.68
C SER A 67 32.86 -80.51 -9.14
N CYS A 68 32.88 -81.31 -10.21
CA CYS A 68 31.72 -82.02 -10.74
C CYS A 68 31.04 -82.87 -9.64
N ALA A 69 31.84 -83.57 -8.83
CA ALA A 69 31.42 -84.37 -7.68
C ALA A 69 30.75 -83.54 -6.56
N SER A 70 31.03 -82.23 -6.45
CA SER A 70 30.37 -81.38 -5.45
C SER A 70 28.89 -81.16 -5.75
N CYS A 71 28.53 -81.10 -7.04
CA CYS A 71 27.14 -81.00 -7.51
C CYS A 71 26.51 -82.38 -7.71
N HIS A 72 27.26 -83.32 -8.29
CA HIS A 72 26.87 -84.71 -8.50
C HIS A 72 27.48 -85.60 -7.40
N LYS A 73 27.02 -85.44 -6.16
CA LYS A 73 27.57 -86.17 -5.00
C LYS A 73 27.53 -87.70 -5.19
N ASP A 74 26.50 -88.21 -5.85
CA ASP A 74 26.36 -89.64 -6.13
C ASP A 74 27.34 -90.16 -7.22
N ALA A 75 28.03 -89.27 -7.93
CA ALA A 75 29.05 -89.63 -8.92
C ALA A 75 30.46 -89.75 -8.30
N SER A 76 30.62 -89.34 -7.03
CA SER A 76 31.87 -89.39 -6.28
C SER A 76 32.20 -90.81 -5.79
N VAL A 77 32.55 -91.70 -6.71
CA VAL A 77 32.84 -93.13 -6.44
C VAL A 77 34.33 -93.44 -6.42
N THR A 78 34.77 -94.48 -5.71
CA THR A 78 36.19 -94.89 -5.71
C THR A 78 36.58 -95.70 -6.95
N GLU A 79 35.61 -96.29 -7.66
CA GLU A 79 35.81 -97.11 -8.86
C GLU A 79 34.81 -96.68 -9.96
N PHE A 80 35.30 -96.44 -11.18
CA PHE A 80 34.49 -96.08 -12.34
C PHE A 80 34.05 -97.34 -13.12
N PRO A 81 32.87 -97.34 -13.77
CA PRO A 81 31.92 -96.23 -13.92
C PRO A 81 31.01 -96.00 -12.70
N HIS A 82 30.62 -94.75 -12.46
CA HIS A 82 29.62 -94.39 -11.44
C HIS A 82 28.21 -94.89 -11.83
N PRO A 83 27.25 -94.98 -10.89
CA PRO A 83 25.89 -95.44 -11.19
C PRO A 83 25.24 -94.71 -12.37
N GLU A 84 24.53 -95.45 -13.24
CA GLU A 84 23.90 -94.89 -14.45
C GLU A 84 22.84 -93.81 -14.17
N ASN A 85 22.24 -93.88 -12.97
CA ASN A 85 21.19 -92.98 -12.51
C ASN A 85 21.63 -92.20 -11.28
N LEU A 86 22.09 -90.97 -11.52
CA LEU A 86 22.41 -90.00 -10.48
C LEU A 86 21.13 -89.27 -10.00
N LYS A 87 21.09 -88.87 -8.72
CA LYS A 87 20.01 -87.99 -8.25
C LYS A 87 20.14 -86.59 -8.88
N PRO A 88 19.02 -85.84 -9.00
CA PRO A 88 19.07 -84.44 -9.41
C PRO A 88 19.96 -83.61 -8.49
N VAL A 89 20.66 -82.63 -9.06
CA VAL A 89 21.54 -81.72 -8.32
C VAL A 89 20.73 -80.86 -7.35
N ASP A 90 21.13 -80.86 -6.07
CA ASP A 90 20.54 -80.00 -5.03
C ASP A 90 21.38 -78.74 -4.81
N CYS A 91 21.00 -77.67 -5.52
CA CYS A 91 21.61 -76.34 -5.38
C CYS A 91 21.46 -75.77 -3.95
N GLY A 92 20.46 -76.23 -3.20
CA GLY A 92 20.13 -75.75 -1.86
C GLY A 92 21.15 -76.06 -0.78
N SER A 93 21.96 -77.11 -1.00
CA SER A 93 23.04 -77.50 -0.09
C SER A 93 24.06 -76.36 0.14
N CYS A 94 24.26 -75.52 -0.88
CA CYS A 94 25.07 -74.29 -0.81
C CYS A 94 24.22 -73.00 -0.81
N HIS A 95 23.07 -72.98 -1.51
CA HIS A 95 22.19 -71.79 -1.63
C HIS A 95 20.95 -71.87 -0.72
N LYS A 96 21.15 -72.11 0.58
CA LYS A 96 20.08 -72.35 1.57
C LYS A 96 18.98 -71.28 1.58
N ASN A 97 19.35 -70.00 1.60
CA ASN A 97 18.37 -68.90 1.65
C ASN A 97 17.49 -68.85 0.39
N ALA A 98 18.08 -69.01 -0.79
CA ALA A 98 17.36 -69.02 -2.05
C ALA A 98 16.42 -70.23 -2.14
N GLN A 99 16.86 -71.40 -1.66
CA GLN A 99 16.03 -72.60 -1.59
C GLN A 99 14.82 -72.41 -0.66
N ILE A 100 15.02 -71.84 0.53
CA ILE A 100 13.91 -71.59 1.48
C ILE A 100 12.88 -70.63 0.87
N GLN A 101 13.33 -69.53 0.27
CA GLN A 101 12.45 -68.57 -0.41
C GLN A 101 11.68 -69.22 -1.57
N PHE A 102 12.39 -69.98 -2.42
CA PHE A 102 11.80 -70.68 -3.55
C PHE A 102 10.71 -71.68 -3.13
N LEU A 103 11.00 -72.53 -2.13
CA LEU A 103 10.05 -73.50 -1.60
C LEU A 103 8.84 -72.86 -0.91
N THR A 104 8.99 -71.64 -0.40
CA THR A 104 7.90 -70.86 0.19
C THR A 104 7.00 -70.25 -0.90
N GLY A 105 7.58 -69.87 -2.05
CA GLY A 105 6.86 -69.28 -3.18
C GLY A 105 6.00 -70.28 -3.97
N ILE A 106 5.16 -69.74 -4.85
CA ILE A 106 4.19 -70.51 -5.64
C ILE A 106 4.86 -71.56 -6.55
N HIS A 107 6.03 -71.24 -7.12
CA HIS A 107 6.77 -72.16 -7.98
C HIS A 107 7.37 -73.35 -7.21
N GLY A 108 7.97 -73.13 -6.03
CA GLY A 108 8.50 -74.22 -5.22
C GLY A 108 7.41 -75.08 -4.58
N GLN A 109 6.26 -74.48 -4.22
CA GLN A 109 5.08 -75.25 -3.82
C GLN A 109 4.55 -76.13 -4.95
N ALA A 110 4.45 -75.59 -6.17
CA ALA A 110 4.06 -76.35 -7.35
C ALA A 110 5.04 -77.50 -7.64
N LEU A 111 6.35 -77.25 -7.53
CA LEU A 111 7.38 -78.28 -7.70
C LEU A 111 7.25 -79.39 -6.63
N LYS A 112 7.01 -79.04 -5.36
CA LYS A 112 6.81 -80.01 -4.27
C LYS A 112 5.57 -80.88 -4.48
N LEU A 113 4.54 -80.34 -5.13
CA LEU A 113 3.30 -81.05 -5.46
C LEU A 113 3.40 -81.87 -6.76
N ASN A 114 4.58 -81.94 -7.39
CA ASN A 114 4.78 -82.56 -8.71
C ASN A 114 3.81 -82.01 -9.78
N ALA A 115 3.49 -80.72 -9.69
CA ALA A 115 2.60 -80.06 -10.62
C ALA A 115 3.23 -80.04 -12.04
N PRO A 116 2.48 -80.37 -13.11
CA PRO A 116 3.02 -80.37 -14.47
C PRO A 116 3.64 -79.02 -14.85
N TYR A 117 4.83 -79.05 -15.46
CA TYR A 117 5.57 -77.86 -15.91
C TYR A 117 5.99 -76.88 -14.80
N ALA A 118 6.01 -77.30 -13.53
CA ALA A 118 6.59 -76.49 -12.46
C ALA A 118 8.10 -76.27 -12.71
N PRO A 119 8.60 -75.01 -12.71
CA PRO A 119 10.02 -74.75 -12.94
C PRO A 119 10.85 -75.14 -11.71
N ASP A 120 12.09 -75.55 -11.93
CA ASP A 120 13.10 -75.73 -10.89
C ASP A 120 14.21 -74.66 -11.00
N CYS A 121 15.30 -74.82 -10.25
CA CYS A 121 16.40 -73.87 -10.26
C CYS A 121 17.11 -73.76 -11.63
N LYS A 122 17.26 -74.88 -12.35
CA LYS A 122 18.04 -74.90 -13.60
C LYS A 122 17.23 -74.31 -14.77
N GLU A 123 15.90 -74.34 -14.66
CA GLU A 123 15.00 -73.75 -15.66
C GLU A 123 15.19 -72.22 -15.70
N CYS A 124 15.41 -71.63 -14.52
CA CYS A 124 15.67 -70.20 -14.35
C CYS A 124 17.15 -69.81 -14.55
N HIS A 125 18.10 -70.59 -14.03
CA HIS A 125 19.52 -70.21 -13.96
C HIS A 125 20.40 -70.85 -15.05
N GLY A 126 19.97 -71.93 -15.69
CA GLY A 126 20.80 -72.78 -16.53
C GLY A 126 21.32 -74.02 -15.80
N GLU A 127 22.01 -74.89 -16.53
CA GLU A 127 22.55 -76.17 -16.03
C GLU A 127 24.04 -76.04 -15.75
N HIS A 128 24.89 -76.47 -16.69
CA HIS A 128 26.35 -76.24 -16.63
C HIS A 128 26.77 -74.85 -17.13
N ASP A 129 25.79 -74.02 -17.52
CA ASP A 129 25.94 -72.66 -18.02
C ASP A 129 25.36 -71.61 -17.07
N VAL A 130 25.42 -71.85 -15.74
CA VAL A 130 24.95 -70.85 -14.76
C VAL A 130 25.87 -69.63 -14.78
N LEU A 131 25.37 -68.51 -15.31
CA LEU A 131 26.08 -67.24 -15.44
C LEU A 131 25.61 -66.23 -14.38
N SER A 132 26.50 -65.31 -13.99
CA SER A 132 26.16 -64.21 -13.08
C SER A 132 25.03 -63.35 -13.65
N HIS A 133 24.12 -62.89 -12.80
CA HIS A 133 23.02 -61.99 -13.18
C HIS A 133 23.50 -60.64 -13.78
N ALA A 134 24.79 -60.30 -13.63
CA ALA A 134 25.40 -59.12 -14.22
C ALA A 134 25.88 -59.35 -15.67
N ASN A 135 26.01 -60.61 -16.11
CA ASN A 135 26.44 -60.95 -17.47
C ASN A 135 25.24 -60.88 -18.42
N PRO A 136 25.29 -60.11 -19.53
CA PRO A 136 24.22 -60.02 -20.52
C PRO A 136 23.75 -61.35 -21.13
N GLU A 137 24.62 -62.37 -21.19
CA GLU A 137 24.27 -63.72 -21.67
C GLU A 137 23.51 -64.54 -20.62
N SER A 138 23.45 -64.10 -19.36
CA SER A 138 22.73 -64.80 -18.30
C SER A 138 21.22 -64.72 -18.49
N ARG A 139 20.53 -65.84 -18.25
CA ARG A 139 19.05 -65.90 -18.24
C ARG A 139 18.44 -64.93 -17.22
N THR A 140 19.15 -64.67 -16.12
CA THR A 140 18.72 -63.77 -15.04
C THR A 140 19.29 -62.36 -15.17
N TYR A 141 19.93 -62.04 -16.30
CA TYR A 141 20.28 -60.66 -16.62
C TYR A 141 19.03 -59.81 -16.75
N LYS A 142 19.08 -58.56 -16.25
CA LYS A 142 17.93 -57.65 -16.15
C LYS A 142 17.08 -57.59 -17.42
N MET A 143 17.70 -57.44 -18.59
CA MET A 143 17.00 -57.37 -19.88
C MET A 143 16.33 -58.70 -20.30
N ASN A 144 16.83 -59.82 -19.79
CA ASN A 144 16.37 -61.17 -20.14
C ASN A 144 15.26 -61.67 -19.21
N ILE A 145 15.05 -61.04 -18.05
CA ILE A 145 14.06 -61.48 -17.04
C ILE A 145 12.63 -61.53 -17.60
N PRO A 146 12.10 -60.51 -18.32
CA PRO A 146 10.75 -60.61 -18.87
C PRO A 146 10.62 -61.77 -19.85
N ILE A 147 11.65 -62.02 -20.67
CA ILE A 147 11.67 -63.13 -21.62
C ILE A 147 11.74 -64.47 -20.87
N LEU A 148 12.53 -64.56 -19.80
CA LEU A 148 12.67 -65.75 -18.96
C LEU A 148 11.32 -66.15 -18.36
N CYS A 149 10.64 -65.22 -17.68
CA CYS A 149 9.31 -65.45 -17.12
C CYS A 149 8.29 -65.75 -18.23
N GLY A 150 8.39 -65.04 -19.36
CA GLY A 150 7.54 -65.22 -20.53
C GLY A 150 7.62 -66.59 -21.17
N ARG A 151 8.72 -67.36 -21.01
CA ARG A 151 8.79 -68.74 -21.55
C ARG A 151 7.66 -69.63 -21.05
N CYS A 152 7.26 -69.44 -19.79
CA CYS A 152 6.17 -70.19 -19.16
C CYS A 152 4.88 -69.36 -19.06
N HIS A 153 4.94 -68.04 -18.92
CA HIS A 153 3.74 -67.23 -18.68
C HIS A 153 3.16 -66.53 -19.91
N LYS A 154 3.77 -66.65 -21.10
CA LYS A 154 3.19 -66.13 -22.34
C LYS A 154 2.09 -67.02 -22.90
N GLU A 155 1.29 -66.45 -23.79
CA GLU A 155 0.17 -67.08 -24.46
C GLU A 155 0.64 -68.29 -25.28
N GLY A 156 -0.11 -69.39 -25.20
CA GLY A 156 0.21 -70.64 -25.90
C GLY A 156 1.28 -71.50 -25.23
N SER A 157 1.91 -71.06 -24.14
CA SER A 157 2.78 -71.93 -23.34
C SER A 157 1.97 -73.09 -22.72
N PRO A 158 2.61 -74.22 -22.37
CA PRO A 158 1.92 -75.31 -21.67
C PRO A 158 1.34 -74.89 -20.31
N VAL A 159 2.02 -73.99 -19.58
CA VAL A 159 1.58 -73.49 -18.26
C VAL A 159 0.36 -72.58 -18.40
N ALA A 160 0.35 -71.64 -19.35
CA ALA A 160 -0.77 -70.72 -19.57
C ALA A 160 -2.03 -71.43 -20.11
N ARG A 161 -1.87 -72.60 -20.75
CA ARG A 161 -2.99 -73.45 -21.20
C ARG A 161 -3.56 -74.35 -20.11
N LEU A 162 -2.70 -74.86 -19.21
CA LEU A 162 -3.10 -75.81 -18.18
C LEU A 162 -3.62 -75.12 -16.92
N TYR A 163 -3.06 -73.96 -16.57
CA TYR A 163 -3.44 -73.19 -15.39
C TYR A 163 -4.23 -71.94 -15.79
N ASN A 164 -5.34 -71.69 -15.11
CA ASN A 164 -6.18 -70.51 -15.35
C ASN A 164 -5.51 -69.24 -14.78
N ILE A 165 -4.60 -68.65 -15.54
CA ILE A 165 -3.94 -67.39 -15.21
C ILE A 165 -4.84 -66.24 -15.68
N THR A 166 -5.23 -65.35 -14.76
CA THR A 166 -6.18 -64.27 -15.03
C THR A 166 -5.64 -63.24 -16.04
N GLU A 167 -4.33 -63.02 -16.04
CA GLU A 167 -3.66 -62.05 -16.89
C GLU A 167 -3.24 -62.68 -18.23
N HIS A 168 -3.55 -61.99 -19.33
CA HIS A 168 -3.24 -62.40 -20.70
C HIS A 168 -2.41 -61.30 -21.39
N ASN A 169 -1.69 -61.68 -22.43
CA ASN A 169 -0.70 -60.91 -23.19
C ASN A 169 0.37 -60.26 -22.29
N ILE A 170 0.82 -60.97 -21.26
CA ILE A 170 1.62 -60.37 -20.16
C ILE A 170 2.91 -59.73 -20.68
N ILE A 171 3.62 -60.39 -21.59
CA ILE A 171 4.89 -59.88 -22.14
C ILE A 171 4.66 -58.71 -23.09
N GLU A 172 3.62 -58.77 -23.90
CA GLU A 172 3.24 -57.67 -24.79
C GLU A 172 2.83 -56.44 -23.97
N ASN A 173 1.91 -56.61 -23.03
CA ASN A 173 1.40 -55.56 -22.14
C ASN A 173 2.49 -54.92 -21.27
N TYR A 174 3.45 -55.72 -20.78
CA TYR A 174 4.62 -55.19 -20.08
C TYR A 174 5.51 -54.37 -21.02
N SER A 175 5.78 -54.89 -22.23
CA SER A 175 6.66 -54.25 -23.22
C SER A 175 6.12 -52.91 -23.73
N GLU A 176 4.80 -52.74 -23.74
CA GLU A 176 4.13 -51.47 -24.02
C GLU A 176 4.08 -50.51 -22.83
N GLY A 177 4.23 -51.03 -21.61
CA GLY A 177 4.31 -50.24 -20.38
C GLY A 177 5.54 -49.33 -20.33
N ILE A 178 5.49 -48.30 -19.49
CA ILE A 178 6.62 -47.34 -19.36
C ILE A 178 7.93 -48.03 -18.96
N HIS A 179 7.84 -49.07 -18.11
CA HIS A 179 9.00 -49.86 -17.72
C HIS A 179 9.52 -50.74 -18.87
N GLY A 180 8.65 -51.37 -19.66
CA GLY A 180 9.04 -52.16 -20.83
C GLY A 180 9.60 -51.30 -21.97
N ILE A 181 9.03 -50.12 -22.22
CA ILE A 181 9.59 -49.12 -23.15
C ILE A 181 10.98 -48.67 -22.68
N GLY A 182 11.12 -48.38 -21.37
CA GLY A 182 12.40 -48.03 -20.77
C GLY A 182 13.44 -49.14 -20.96
N LEU A 183 13.05 -50.39 -20.68
CA LEU A 183 13.92 -51.55 -20.79
C LEU A 183 14.28 -51.86 -22.25
N PHE A 184 13.30 -52.22 -23.09
CA PHE A 184 13.54 -52.74 -24.44
C PHE A 184 13.81 -51.67 -25.50
N LYS A 185 13.08 -50.54 -25.48
CA LYS A 185 13.22 -49.51 -26.51
C LYS A 185 14.31 -48.48 -26.19
N LYS A 186 14.56 -48.22 -24.90
CA LYS A 186 15.55 -47.23 -24.45
C LYS A 186 16.81 -47.83 -23.82
N GLY A 187 16.88 -49.16 -23.63
CA GLY A 187 18.05 -49.84 -23.08
C GLY A 187 18.35 -49.53 -21.61
N LEU A 188 17.36 -49.02 -20.85
CA LEU A 188 17.54 -48.59 -19.46
C LEU A 188 17.40 -49.78 -18.51
N ILE A 189 18.52 -50.37 -18.07
CA ILE A 189 18.57 -51.48 -17.10
C ILE A 189 18.08 -51.10 -15.69
N VAL A 190 17.88 -49.82 -15.42
CA VAL A 190 17.25 -49.33 -14.18
C VAL A 190 15.73 -49.48 -14.19
N SER A 191 15.14 -49.78 -15.35
CA SER A 191 13.70 -49.98 -15.48
C SER A 191 13.26 -51.24 -14.73
N ALA A 192 12.11 -51.16 -14.06
CA ALA A 192 11.58 -52.28 -13.29
C ALA A 192 11.18 -53.45 -14.19
N THR A 193 11.60 -54.66 -13.82
CA THR A 193 11.30 -55.94 -14.46
C THR A 193 10.40 -56.79 -13.56
N CYS A 194 9.90 -57.93 -14.07
CA CYS A 194 8.91 -58.76 -13.35
C CYS A 194 9.32 -59.07 -11.89
N ASN A 195 10.59 -59.38 -11.66
CA ASN A 195 11.15 -59.69 -10.34
C ASN A 195 11.28 -58.47 -9.38
N ASP A 196 11.28 -57.23 -9.85
CA ASP A 196 11.28 -56.07 -8.94
C ASP A 196 9.91 -55.89 -8.28
N CYS A 197 8.86 -56.30 -8.99
CA CYS A 197 7.50 -56.33 -8.51
C CYS A 197 7.21 -57.64 -7.77
N HIS A 198 7.51 -58.80 -8.35
CA HIS A 198 7.14 -60.14 -7.85
C HIS A 198 8.20 -60.83 -6.97
N GLU A 199 9.35 -60.19 -6.74
CA GLU A 199 10.55 -60.76 -6.11
C GLU A 199 11.26 -61.85 -6.95
N ASN A 200 12.48 -62.21 -6.56
CA ASN A 200 13.34 -63.14 -7.31
C ASN A 200 13.01 -64.61 -7.00
N HIS A 201 13.16 -65.01 -5.73
CA HIS A 201 12.98 -66.39 -5.28
C HIS A 201 11.69 -66.57 -4.46
N LEU A 202 11.08 -65.51 -3.93
CA LEU A 202 9.83 -65.56 -3.16
C LEU A 202 8.64 -64.99 -3.95
N ILE A 203 8.20 -65.71 -4.97
CA ILE A 203 7.07 -65.27 -5.81
C ILE A 203 5.75 -65.71 -5.14
N LEU A 204 4.95 -64.75 -4.70
CA LEU A 204 3.65 -64.96 -4.05
C LEU A 204 2.49 -64.39 -4.90
N PRO A 205 1.29 -65.00 -4.87
CA PRO A 205 0.13 -64.46 -5.58
C PRO A 205 -0.29 -63.10 -5.01
N HIS A 206 -0.87 -62.23 -5.84
CA HIS A 206 -1.30 -60.88 -5.44
C HIS A 206 -2.34 -60.87 -4.31
N THR A 207 -3.10 -61.97 -4.16
CA THR A 207 -4.08 -62.18 -3.09
C THR A 207 -3.44 -62.43 -1.72
N SER A 208 -2.15 -62.79 -1.67
CA SER A 208 -1.45 -63.01 -0.41
C SER A 208 -1.12 -61.67 0.24
N PRO A 209 -1.48 -61.42 1.52
CA PRO A 209 -1.13 -60.20 2.22
C PRO A 209 0.37 -59.93 2.29
N ASN A 210 1.19 -60.99 2.25
CA ASN A 210 2.66 -60.92 2.30
C ASN A 210 3.29 -60.73 0.91
N SER A 211 2.51 -60.73 -0.17
CA SER A 211 3.03 -60.47 -1.52
C SER A 211 3.44 -59.01 -1.64
N SER A 212 4.56 -58.77 -2.31
CA SER A 212 5.05 -57.43 -2.67
C SER A 212 4.07 -56.66 -3.57
N ILE A 213 3.19 -57.37 -4.29
CA ILE A 213 2.17 -56.78 -5.15
C ILE A 213 0.76 -56.82 -4.56
N SER A 214 0.61 -57.13 -3.27
CA SER A 214 -0.70 -57.03 -2.61
C SER A 214 -1.13 -55.57 -2.51
N ASN A 215 -2.44 -55.30 -2.46
CA ASN A 215 -2.97 -53.92 -2.34
C ASN A 215 -2.37 -53.15 -1.15
N ASN A 216 -1.99 -53.84 -0.08
CA ASN A 216 -1.40 -53.23 1.12
C ASN A 216 0.10 -52.94 0.96
N ASN A 217 0.81 -53.67 0.08
CA ASN A 217 2.26 -53.57 -0.08
C ASN A 217 2.69 -52.90 -1.40
N ILE A 218 1.79 -52.75 -2.38
CA ILE A 218 2.13 -52.28 -3.72
C ILE A 218 2.79 -50.89 -3.69
N ALA A 219 2.31 -49.97 -2.83
CA ALA A 219 2.91 -48.66 -2.65
C ALA A 219 4.37 -48.75 -2.16
N LYS A 220 4.63 -49.63 -1.17
CA LYS A 220 5.98 -49.88 -0.66
C LYS A 220 6.89 -50.45 -1.75
N THR A 221 6.36 -51.31 -2.61
CA THR A 221 7.09 -51.88 -3.75
C THR A 221 7.45 -50.81 -4.78
N CYS A 222 6.51 -49.96 -5.18
CA CYS A 222 6.79 -48.85 -6.10
C CYS A 222 7.79 -47.84 -5.51
N MET A 223 7.72 -47.57 -4.20
CA MET A 223 8.61 -46.64 -3.52
C MET A 223 10.07 -47.09 -3.44
N LYS A 224 10.38 -48.38 -3.71
CA LYS A 224 11.76 -48.86 -3.86
C LYS A 224 12.52 -48.06 -4.93
N CYS A 225 11.82 -47.58 -5.95
CA CYS A 225 12.39 -46.74 -7.02
C CYS A 225 11.79 -45.33 -7.05
N HIS A 226 10.53 -45.15 -6.64
CA HIS A 226 9.82 -43.88 -6.67
C HIS A 226 9.73 -43.19 -5.29
N VAL A 227 10.88 -42.74 -4.80
CA VAL A 227 11.12 -42.29 -3.40
C VAL A 227 10.29 -41.06 -2.93
N ARG A 228 9.58 -40.36 -3.83
CA ARG A 228 8.74 -39.18 -3.50
C ARG A 228 7.25 -39.30 -3.85
N ILE A 229 6.77 -40.48 -4.24
CA ILE A 229 5.36 -40.65 -4.61
C ILE A 229 4.41 -40.24 -3.48
N GLU A 230 4.72 -40.58 -2.24
CA GLU A 230 3.92 -40.20 -1.06
C GLU A 230 3.84 -38.66 -0.91
N GLN A 231 4.95 -37.94 -1.06
CA GLN A 231 4.98 -36.46 -0.96
C GLN A 231 4.21 -35.76 -2.08
N VAL A 232 4.04 -36.42 -3.23
CA VAL A 232 3.30 -35.88 -4.38
C VAL A 232 1.81 -36.20 -4.24
N HIS A 233 1.45 -37.40 -3.79
CA HIS A 233 0.05 -37.82 -3.67
C HIS A 233 -0.64 -37.30 -2.40
N THR A 234 0.10 -37.14 -1.30
CA THR A 234 -0.42 -36.50 -0.07
C THR A 234 -0.70 -35.00 -0.23
N LYS A 235 -0.18 -34.35 -1.29
CA LYS A 235 -0.57 -32.97 -1.67
C LYS A 235 -1.92 -32.89 -2.38
N ILE A 236 -2.47 -34.04 -2.79
CA ILE A 236 -3.69 -34.16 -3.58
C ILE A 236 -4.78 -34.88 -2.77
N ILE A 237 -4.42 -35.83 -1.90
CA ILE A 237 -5.37 -36.62 -1.10
C ILE A 237 -4.90 -36.70 0.36
N LYS A 238 -5.82 -36.48 1.31
CA LYS A 238 -5.53 -36.49 2.75
C LYS A 238 -4.92 -37.82 3.21
N ARG A 239 -3.76 -37.75 3.87
CA ARG A 239 -3.01 -38.90 4.42
C ARG A 239 -3.85 -39.81 5.32
N GLU A 240 -4.72 -39.25 6.16
CA GLU A 240 -5.58 -40.04 7.06
C GLU A 240 -6.53 -40.99 6.33
N LEU A 241 -6.94 -40.66 5.10
CA LEU A 241 -7.81 -41.53 4.30
C LEU A 241 -7.05 -42.76 3.77
N TRP A 242 -5.73 -42.66 3.54
CA TRP A 242 -4.87 -43.82 3.24
C TRP A 242 -4.73 -44.75 4.45
N GLU A 243 -4.63 -44.18 5.64
CA GLU A 243 -4.32 -44.92 6.87
C GLU A 243 -5.57 -45.54 7.53
N LYS A 244 -6.72 -44.86 7.50
CA LYS A 244 -7.93 -45.27 8.24
C LYS A 244 -8.98 -45.98 7.40
N HIS A 245 -9.00 -45.79 6.08
CA HIS A 245 -10.01 -46.36 5.19
C HIS A 245 -9.41 -46.94 3.89
N PRO A 246 -8.59 -48.01 3.98
CA PRO A 246 -8.02 -48.68 2.81
C PRO A 246 -9.16 -49.20 1.90
N GLY A 247 -9.14 -48.77 0.63
CA GLY A 247 -10.16 -49.10 -0.38
C GLY A 247 -11.06 -47.95 -0.83
N ILE A 248 -11.07 -46.81 -0.13
CA ILE A 248 -11.79 -45.58 -0.57
C ILE A 248 -10.98 -44.80 -1.61
N ILE A 249 -9.67 -45.00 -1.63
CA ILE A 249 -8.73 -44.34 -2.55
C ILE A 249 -8.22 -45.39 -3.55
N PRO A 250 -8.15 -45.08 -4.85
CA PRO A 250 -7.54 -45.96 -5.83
C PRO A 250 -6.11 -46.33 -5.41
N SER A 251 -5.81 -47.62 -5.36
CA SER A 251 -4.44 -48.15 -5.26
C SER A 251 -3.60 -47.70 -6.46
N CYS A 252 -2.27 -47.69 -6.34
CA CYS A 252 -1.40 -47.18 -7.41
C CYS A 252 -1.67 -47.87 -8.76
N ASN A 253 -1.98 -49.17 -8.74
CA ASN A 253 -2.30 -50.00 -9.89
C ASN A 253 -3.71 -49.78 -10.45
N ASP A 254 -4.64 -49.17 -9.71
CA ASP A 254 -5.97 -48.81 -10.23
C ASP A 254 -5.89 -47.69 -11.28
N CYS A 255 -4.91 -46.79 -11.12
CA CYS A 255 -4.64 -45.71 -12.09
C CYS A 255 -3.44 -46.00 -13.00
N HIS A 256 -2.48 -46.80 -12.53
CA HIS A 256 -1.28 -47.20 -13.29
C HIS A 256 -1.20 -48.73 -13.44
N PRO A 257 -1.95 -49.33 -14.37
CA PRO A 257 -1.90 -50.77 -14.59
C PRO A 257 -0.46 -51.22 -14.90
N PRO A 258 0.14 -52.13 -14.10
CA PRO A 258 1.53 -52.56 -14.28
C PRO A 258 1.73 -53.40 -15.54
N HIS A 259 0.65 -53.99 -16.06
CA HIS A 259 0.54 -54.57 -17.39
C HIS A 259 -0.55 -53.75 -18.10
N ILE A 260 -0.24 -53.05 -19.18
CA ILE A 260 -1.25 -52.25 -19.90
C ILE A 260 -2.23 -53.22 -20.53
N VAL A 261 -3.30 -53.55 -19.82
CA VAL A 261 -4.48 -54.16 -20.40
C VAL A 261 -5.31 -53.01 -20.97
N LYS A 262 -5.70 -53.08 -22.25
CA LYS A 262 -6.78 -52.22 -22.76
C LYS A 262 -8.07 -52.63 -22.05
N VAL A 263 -8.28 -52.09 -20.85
CA VAL A 263 -9.49 -52.33 -20.06
C VAL A 263 -10.63 -51.55 -20.70
N ASN A 264 -11.35 -52.19 -21.61
CA ASN A 264 -12.68 -51.73 -21.97
C ASN A 264 -13.62 -51.98 -20.78
N LYS A 265 -13.91 -50.91 -20.03
CA LYS A 265 -15.03 -50.72 -19.09
C LYS A 265 -15.16 -51.73 -17.93
N ILE A 266 -14.72 -51.29 -16.75
CA ILE A 266 -15.49 -51.47 -15.50
C ILE A 266 -15.41 -50.15 -14.71
N GLU A 267 -16.31 -49.21 -15.01
CA GLU A 267 -16.62 -48.08 -14.13
C GLU A 267 -17.61 -48.57 -13.06
N GLU A 268 -17.11 -49.00 -11.89
CA GLU A 268 -17.94 -49.17 -10.68
C GLU A 268 -17.95 -47.91 -9.80
N THR A 269 -17.94 -46.72 -10.42
CA THR A 269 -18.32 -45.48 -9.72
C THR A 269 -19.37 -44.75 -10.54
N VAL A 270 -20.51 -44.48 -9.90
CA VAL A 270 -21.68 -43.73 -10.39
C VAL A 270 -21.37 -42.77 -11.54
N SER A 271 -21.79 -43.10 -12.75
CA SER A 271 -21.62 -42.24 -13.92
C SER A 271 -22.44 -40.95 -13.79
N ASN A 272 -21.90 -39.82 -14.28
CA ASN A 272 -22.60 -38.52 -14.34
C ASN A 272 -23.99 -38.61 -14.98
N GLN A 273 -24.18 -39.54 -15.91
CA GLN A 273 -25.47 -39.79 -16.56
C GLN A 273 -26.58 -40.15 -15.56
N ILE A 274 -26.25 -40.84 -14.47
CA ILE A 274 -27.23 -41.22 -13.44
C ILE A 274 -27.77 -39.97 -12.74
N CYS A 275 -26.91 -39.01 -12.42
CA CYS A 275 -27.30 -37.74 -11.81
C CYS A 275 -28.10 -36.88 -12.79
N LEU A 276 -27.65 -36.78 -14.04
CA LEU A 276 -28.28 -35.94 -15.06
C LEU A 276 -29.69 -36.41 -15.45
N LYS A 277 -30.01 -37.71 -15.34
CA LYS A 277 -31.39 -38.22 -15.54
C LYS A 277 -32.45 -37.45 -14.75
N CYS A 278 -32.10 -37.00 -13.55
CA CYS A 278 -32.99 -36.20 -12.72
C CYS A 278 -32.67 -34.71 -12.85
N HIS A 279 -31.40 -34.33 -12.84
CA HIS A 279 -30.99 -32.92 -12.74
C HIS A 279 -31.03 -32.15 -14.06
N GLU A 280 -31.19 -32.79 -15.21
CA GLU A 280 -31.42 -32.10 -16.50
C GLU A 280 -32.87 -31.57 -16.62
N ASN A 281 -33.81 -32.15 -15.85
CA ASN A 281 -35.23 -31.83 -15.93
C ASN A 281 -35.58 -30.54 -15.17
N GLU A 282 -36.46 -29.72 -15.76
CA GLU A 282 -36.92 -28.46 -15.16
C GLU A 282 -37.78 -28.65 -13.90
N ASN A 283 -38.40 -29.83 -13.79
CA ASN A 283 -39.32 -30.18 -12.70
C ASN A 283 -38.62 -30.73 -11.45
N THR A 284 -37.29 -30.72 -11.40
CA THR A 284 -36.53 -31.20 -10.24
C THR A 284 -36.31 -30.06 -9.26
N PHE A 285 -36.87 -30.17 -8.05
CA PHE A 285 -36.81 -29.12 -7.02
C PHE A 285 -36.59 -29.70 -5.62
N LYS A 286 -35.97 -28.90 -4.76
CA LYS A 286 -35.88 -29.12 -3.31
C LYS A 286 -36.77 -28.10 -2.60
N ILE A 287 -37.41 -28.52 -1.51
CA ILE A 287 -38.11 -27.63 -0.59
C ILE A 287 -37.17 -27.38 0.58
N GLU A 288 -36.77 -26.13 0.78
CA GLU A 288 -35.86 -25.74 1.86
C GLU A 288 -36.42 -24.46 2.51
N GLY A 289 -36.78 -24.54 3.79
CA GLY A 289 -37.40 -23.42 4.52
C GLY A 289 -38.74 -22.94 3.95
N GLY A 290 -39.56 -23.85 3.38
CA GLY A 290 -40.87 -23.52 2.81
C GLY A 290 -40.86 -22.90 1.40
N LYS A 291 -39.68 -22.72 0.78
CA LYS A 291 -39.54 -22.20 -0.59
C LYS A 291 -39.06 -23.30 -1.56
N LYS A 292 -39.71 -23.39 -2.73
CA LYS A 292 -39.35 -24.32 -3.83
C LYS A 292 -38.13 -23.77 -4.57
N ARG A 293 -37.00 -24.48 -4.54
CA ARG A 293 -35.78 -24.15 -5.32
C ARG A 293 -35.53 -25.22 -6.38
N THR A 294 -35.32 -24.81 -7.62
CA THR A 294 -34.95 -25.72 -8.72
C THR A 294 -33.55 -26.30 -8.50
N LEU A 295 -33.37 -27.56 -8.88
CA LEU A 295 -32.10 -28.29 -8.90
C LEU A 295 -31.66 -28.60 -10.34
N LYS A 296 -32.22 -27.90 -11.34
CA LYS A 296 -31.83 -28.05 -12.74
C LYS A 296 -30.35 -27.72 -12.92
N ILE A 297 -29.65 -28.57 -13.66
CA ILE A 297 -28.26 -28.39 -14.08
C ILE A 297 -28.26 -28.30 -15.60
N ASP A 298 -27.69 -27.22 -16.12
CA ASP A 298 -27.46 -27.09 -17.55
C ASP A 298 -26.18 -27.83 -17.95
N LYS A 299 -26.31 -28.82 -18.84
CA LYS A 299 -25.20 -29.63 -19.33
C LYS A 299 -24.14 -28.77 -20.04
N SER A 300 -24.55 -27.68 -20.69
CA SER A 300 -23.63 -26.76 -21.38
C SER A 300 -22.74 -26.01 -20.39
N GLU A 301 -23.20 -25.75 -19.17
CA GLU A 301 -22.38 -25.12 -18.12
C GLU A 301 -21.24 -26.02 -17.66
N ILE A 302 -21.50 -27.32 -17.50
CA ILE A 302 -20.48 -28.31 -17.13
C ILE A 302 -19.46 -28.49 -18.27
N GLN A 303 -19.92 -28.56 -19.53
CA GLN A 303 -19.02 -28.72 -20.68
C GLN A 303 -18.08 -27.52 -20.87
N ASN A 304 -18.55 -26.32 -20.51
CA ASN A 304 -17.77 -25.08 -20.55
C ASN A 304 -17.00 -24.80 -19.25
N SER A 305 -16.97 -25.77 -18.34
CA SER A 305 -16.24 -25.70 -17.08
C SER A 305 -14.83 -26.26 -17.23
N VAL A 306 -13.89 -25.75 -16.43
CA VAL A 306 -12.56 -26.36 -16.29
C VAL A 306 -12.64 -27.76 -15.66
N HIS A 307 -13.75 -28.08 -14.99
CA HIS A 307 -14.02 -29.37 -14.35
C HIS A 307 -14.84 -30.34 -15.21
N LYS A 308 -14.97 -30.11 -16.52
CA LYS A 308 -15.81 -30.94 -17.43
C LYS A 308 -15.51 -32.45 -17.42
N ASN A 309 -14.28 -32.83 -17.06
CA ASN A 309 -13.82 -34.22 -16.99
C ASN A 309 -13.88 -34.81 -15.56
N ILE A 310 -14.46 -34.10 -14.58
CA ILE A 310 -14.59 -34.56 -13.20
C ILE A 310 -16.01 -35.13 -13.00
N SER A 311 -16.12 -36.30 -12.36
CA SER A 311 -17.44 -36.86 -12.06
C SER A 311 -18.14 -36.12 -10.92
N CYS A 312 -19.47 -36.05 -10.96
CA CYS A 312 -20.28 -35.31 -9.98
C CYS A 312 -20.00 -35.75 -8.54
N THR A 313 -19.78 -37.05 -8.33
CA THR A 313 -19.50 -37.64 -7.00
C THR A 313 -18.14 -37.25 -6.43
N LYS A 314 -17.20 -36.73 -7.24
CA LYS A 314 -15.91 -36.21 -6.74
C LYS A 314 -16.06 -34.83 -6.09
N CYS A 315 -17.01 -34.02 -6.54
CA CYS A 315 -17.33 -32.74 -5.90
C CYS A 315 -18.43 -32.89 -4.83
N HIS A 316 -19.37 -33.80 -5.03
CA HIS A 316 -20.42 -34.17 -4.08
C HIS A 316 -20.06 -35.46 -3.34
N SER A 317 -18.97 -35.42 -2.56
CA SER A 317 -18.44 -36.59 -1.86
C SER A 317 -19.36 -37.17 -0.77
N ASP A 318 -20.36 -36.41 -0.32
CA ASP A 318 -21.35 -36.85 0.67
C ASP A 318 -22.50 -37.68 0.07
N VAL A 319 -22.51 -37.92 -1.25
CA VAL A 319 -23.54 -38.76 -1.90
C VAL A 319 -23.31 -40.23 -1.53
N THR A 320 -24.21 -40.76 -0.71
CA THR A 320 -24.29 -42.19 -0.38
C THR A 320 -25.40 -42.84 -1.19
N ILE A 321 -25.05 -43.82 -2.04
CA ILE A 321 -26.04 -44.68 -2.69
C ILE A 321 -26.22 -45.92 -1.82
N SER A 322 -27.13 -45.84 -0.85
CA SER A 322 -27.58 -47.03 -0.11
C SER A 322 -28.70 -47.72 -0.88
N LYS A 323 -28.71 -49.05 -0.91
CA LYS A 323 -29.71 -49.90 -1.60
C LYS A 323 -31.14 -49.84 -1.00
N LYS A 324 -31.45 -48.87 -0.13
CA LYS A 324 -32.78 -48.64 0.44
C LYS A 324 -33.28 -47.27 0.01
N GLU A 325 -34.42 -47.30 -0.68
CA GLU A 325 -35.38 -46.28 -1.18
C GLU A 325 -35.29 -44.79 -0.75
N GLU A 326 -34.11 -44.22 -0.49
CA GLU A 326 -33.93 -42.78 -0.31
C GLU A 326 -33.24 -42.17 -1.53
N ARG A 327 -33.74 -41.02 -1.98
CA ARG A 327 -33.13 -40.29 -3.11
C ARG A 327 -31.65 -40.00 -2.76
N PRO A 328 -30.66 -40.36 -3.60
CA PRO A 328 -29.23 -40.14 -3.33
C PRO A 328 -28.85 -38.68 -3.05
N CYS A 329 -29.72 -37.74 -3.41
CA CYS A 329 -29.53 -36.31 -3.21
C CYS A 329 -29.91 -35.78 -1.81
N ILE A 330 -30.56 -36.59 -0.95
CA ILE A 330 -30.99 -36.16 0.39
C ILE A 330 -29.80 -35.87 1.30
N THR A 331 -28.73 -36.65 1.16
CA THR A 331 -27.51 -36.53 1.97
C THR A 331 -26.51 -35.50 1.44
N ILE A 332 -26.79 -34.86 0.29
CA ILE A 332 -25.89 -33.90 -0.35
C ILE A 332 -25.73 -32.65 0.51
N LYS A 333 -24.50 -32.41 0.98
CA LYS A 333 -24.06 -31.13 1.53
C LYS A 333 -23.46 -30.25 0.43
N LYS A 334 -23.00 -29.05 0.81
CA LYS A 334 -22.24 -28.17 -0.10
C LYS A 334 -20.99 -28.89 -0.60
N VAL A 335 -20.61 -28.62 -1.84
CA VAL A 335 -19.44 -29.24 -2.50
C VAL A 335 -18.16 -29.04 -1.68
N ASP A 336 -17.35 -30.10 -1.58
CA ASP A 336 -16.05 -30.05 -0.90
C ASP A 336 -14.91 -29.94 -1.91
N CYS A 337 -14.37 -28.74 -2.05
CA CYS A 337 -13.25 -28.46 -2.95
C CYS A 337 -11.89 -28.92 -2.35
N SER A 338 -11.82 -29.20 -1.04
CA SER A 338 -10.57 -29.50 -0.34
C SER A 338 -9.96 -30.84 -0.74
N ASN A 339 -10.76 -31.75 -1.30
CA ASN A 339 -10.32 -33.06 -1.79
C ASN A 339 -9.38 -33.00 -3.00
N CYS A 340 -9.33 -31.86 -3.71
CA CYS A 340 -8.40 -31.65 -4.83
C CYS A 340 -7.62 -30.34 -4.71
N HIS A 341 -8.17 -29.34 -4.00
CA HIS A 341 -7.54 -28.04 -3.76
C HIS A 341 -7.14 -27.87 -2.29
N GLU A 342 -6.51 -28.88 -1.69
CA GLU A 342 -6.16 -28.89 -0.26
C GLU A 342 -5.41 -27.62 0.17
N GLN A 343 -4.35 -27.25 -0.56
CA GLN A 343 -3.53 -26.08 -0.23
C GLN A 343 -4.35 -24.78 -0.24
N VAL A 344 -5.17 -24.58 -1.28
CA VAL A 344 -6.02 -23.38 -1.41
C VAL A 344 -7.13 -23.40 -0.35
N SER A 345 -7.69 -24.56 -0.05
CA SER A 345 -8.68 -24.75 1.01
C SER A 345 -8.09 -24.41 2.37
N ASN A 346 -6.85 -24.81 2.66
CA ASN A 346 -6.18 -24.49 3.92
C ASN A 346 -5.92 -22.98 4.05
N LEU A 347 -5.51 -22.31 2.96
CA LEU A 347 -5.40 -20.85 2.94
C LEU A 347 -6.76 -20.17 3.21
N TYR A 348 -7.81 -20.64 2.52
CA TYR A 348 -9.15 -20.10 2.68
C TYR A 348 -9.68 -20.28 4.09
N ILE A 349 -9.58 -21.47 4.69
CA ILE A 349 -10.05 -21.75 6.05
C ILE A 349 -9.40 -20.82 7.07
N ASN A 350 -8.12 -20.51 6.89
CA ASN A 350 -7.38 -19.61 7.77
C ASN A 350 -7.67 -18.12 7.50
N SER A 351 -8.27 -17.77 6.37
CA SER A 351 -8.68 -16.39 6.05
C SER A 351 -9.86 -15.91 6.90
N GLY A 352 -10.11 -14.60 6.92
CA GLY A 352 -11.28 -14.03 7.60
C GLY A 352 -12.61 -14.53 7.02
N HIS A 353 -12.69 -14.81 5.72
CA HIS A 353 -13.88 -15.39 5.09
C HIS A 353 -14.09 -16.85 5.51
N GLY A 354 -13.03 -17.67 5.51
CA GLY A 354 -13.11 -19.08 5.92
C GLY A 354 -13.40 -19.24 7.40
N GLN A 355 -12.80 -18.44 8.27
CA GLN A 355 -13.13 -18.41 9.70
C GLN A 355 -14.60 -18.00 9.90
N ALA A 356 -15.07 -16.95 9.24
CA ALA A 356 -16.48 -16.52 9.34
C ALA A 356 -17.45 -17.64 8.90
N TYR A 357 -17.11 -18.34 7.82
CA TYR A 357 -17.85 -19.50 7.34
C TYR A 357 -17.82 -20.67 8.35
N PHE A 358 -16.66 -21.00 8.91
CA PHE A 358 -16.49 -22.06 9.91
C PHE A 358 -17.29 -21.79 11.19
N TYR A 359 -17.27 -20.55 11.67
CA TYR A 359 -18.08 -20.09 12.81
C TYR A 359 -19.56 -19.86 12.47
N LYS A 360 -20.02 -20.24 11.27
CA LYS A 360 -21.40 -20.12 10.79
C LYS A 360 -21.97 -18.70 10.93
N LYS A 361 -21.13 -17.68 10.74
CA LYS A 361 -21.60 -16.29 10.73
C LYS A 361 -22.50 -16.08 9.51
N ASN A 362 -23.61 -15.37 9.70
CA ASN A 362 -24.54 -15.03 8.63
C ASN A 362 -23.80 -14.33 7.48
N ASN A 363 -24.21 -14.63 6.24
CA ASN A 363 -23.67 -14.03 5.01
C ASN A 363 -22.18 -14.30 4.70
N SER A 364 -21.54 -15.26 5.37
CA SER A 364 -20.15 -15.63 5.06
C SER A 364 -20.05 -16.29 3.67
N PRO A 365 -19.16 -15.81 2.78
CA PRO A 365 -18.96 -16.41 1.47
C PRO A 365 -18.28 -17.77 1.58
N TYR A 366 -18.40 -18.62 0.55
CA TYR A 366 -17.65 -19.86 0.33
C TYR A 366 -17.06 -19.87 -1.09
N CYS A 367 -16.29 -20.90 -1.46
CA CYS A 367 -15.59 -20.99 -2.75
C CYS A 367 -16.50 -20.70 -3.96
N ILE A 368 -17.73 -21.24 -3.94
CA ILE A 368 -18.71 -21.09 -5.03
C ILE A 368 -19.28 -19.67 -5.16
N ASP A 369 -19.21 -18.85 -4.10
CA ASP A 369 -19.69 -17.46 -4.16
C ASP A 369 -18.72 -16.56 -4.95
N CYS A 370 -17.46 -16.99 -5.11
CA CYS A 370 -16.45 -16.29 -5.92
C CYS A 370 -16.19 -16.98 -7.27
N HIS A 371 -16.12 -18.31 -7.31
CA HIS A 371 -15.77 -19.07 -8.52
C HIS A 371 -16.96 -19.47 -9.38
N GLY A 372 -18.18 -19.37 -8.84
CA GLY A 372 -19.38 -19.93 -9.45
C GLY A 372 -19.63 -21.39 -9.05
N THR A 373 -20.66 -21.99 -9.63
CA THR A 373 -21.14 -23.34 -9.28
C THR A 373 -20.65 -24.39 -10.28
N HIS A 374 -21.42 -24.69 -11.33
CA HIS A 374 -21.07 -25.70 -12.33
C HIS A 374 -20.28 -25.11 -13.52
N LYS A 375 -20.44 -23.81 -13.79
CA LYS A 375 -19.74 -23.05 -14.84
C LYS A 375 -18.44 -22.39 -14.33
N ILE A 376 -17.53 -23.18 -13.77
CA ILE A 376 -16.26 -22.68 -13.25
C ILE A 376 -15.28 -22.47 -14.40
N LYS A 377 -14.84 -21.24 -14.63
CA LYS A 377 -13.94 -20.85 -15.72
C LYS A 377 -12.55 -20.50 -15.20
N SER A 378 -11.55 -20.62 -16.08
CA SER A 378 -10.17 -20.21 -15.78
C SER A 378 -10.09 -18.73 -15.45
N ARG A 379 -9.18 -18.32 -14.56
CA ARG A 379 -8.89 -16.90 -14.27
C ARG A 379 -8.36 -16.10 -15.46
N TYR A 380 -8.00 -16.78 -16.54
CA TYR A 380 -7.54 -16.17 -17.79
C TYR A 380 -8.67 -15.98 -18.82
N ASP A 381 -9.86 -16.53 -18.57
CA ASP A 381 -11.06 -16.32 -19.38
C ASP A 381 -11.72 -15.01 -18.92
N ASP A 382 -11.95 -14.08 -19.84
CA ASP A 382 -12.48 -12.74 -19.59
C ASP A 382 -13.94 -12.72 -19.11
N THR A 383 -14.67 -13.82 -19.28
CA THR A 383 -16.03 -14.01 -18.75
C THR A 383 -16.04 -14.67 -17.37
N SER A 384 -14.87 -15.04 -16.82
CA SER A 384 -14.77 -15.61 -15.46
C SER A 384 -14.95 -14.51 -14.41
N PRO A 385 -15.71 -14.74 -13.33
CA PRO A 385 -15.78 -13.80 -12.21
C PRO A 385 -14.43 -13.51 -11.55
N THR A 386 -13.46 -14.43 -11.72
CA THR A 386 -12.09 -14.31 -11.21
C THR A 386 -11.11 -13.75 -12.23
N TYR A 387 -11.59 -13.35 -13.41
CA TYR A 387 -10.80 -12.58 -14.36
C TYR A 387 -10.41 -11.24 -13.75
N ARG A 388 -9.17 -10.82 -14.00
CA ARG A 388 -8.56 -9.69 -13.30
C ARG A 388 -9.41 -8.41 -13.34
N ALA A 389 -10.02 -8.08 -14.48
CA ALA A 389 -10.87 -6.91 -14.61
C ALA A 389 -12.23 -7.02 -13.87
N LEU A 390 -12.71 -8.25 -13.64
CA LEU A 390 -14.00 -8.51 -12.98
C LEU A 390 -13.89 -8.73 -11.47
N ILE A 391 -12.67 -8.87 -10.93
CA ILE A 391 -12.44 -9.05 -9.49
C ILE A 391 -13.06 -7.92 -8.63
N PRO A 392 -12.89 -6.63 -8.96
CA PRO A 392 -13.52 -5.56 -8.16
C PRO A 392 -15.04 -5.68 -8.10
N GLU A 393 -15.69 -6.00 -9.22
CA GLU A 393 -17.15 -6.21 -9.26
C GLU A 393 -17.55 -7.45 -8.45
N MET A 394 -16.81 -8.55 -8.56
CA MET A 394 -17.03 -9.78 -7.80
C MET A 394 -16.97 -9.51 -6.29
N CYS A 395 -15.93 -8.84 -5.80
CA CYS A 395 -15.82 -8.45 -4.40
C CYS A 395 -16.92 -7.45 -4.00
N GLY A 396 -17.21 -6.49 -4.88
CA GLY A 396 -18.21 -5.44 -4.69
C GLY A 396 -19.63 -5.96 -4.47
N LYS A 397 -20.02 -7.09 -5.08
CA LYS A 397 -21.35 -7.71 -4.87
C LYS A 397 -21.67 -7.96 -3.38
N CYS A 398 -20.65 -8.21 -2.58
CA CYS A 398 -20.78 -8.34 -1.13
C CYS A 398 -20.33 -7.09 -0.36
N HIS A 399 -19.27 -6.41 -0.82
CA HIS A 399 -18.62 -5.24 -0.18
C HIS A 399 -19.08 -3.88 -0.74
N GLN A 400 -20.35 -3.76 -1.08
CA GLN A 400 -21.00 -2.51 -1.45
C GLN A 400 -22.01 -2.08 -0.38
N LYS A 401 -22.51 -0.86 -0.50
CA LYS A 401 -23.57 -0.36 0.38
C LYS A 401 -24.77 -1.32 0.36
N ASN A 402 -25.21 -1.79 1.53
CA ASN A 402 -26.26 -2.81 1.70
C ASN A 402 -25.93 -4.20 1.11
N GLY A 403 -24.66 -4.46 0.78
CA GLY A 403 -24.19 -5.78 0.36
C GLY A 403 -24.17 -6.77 1.52
N LYS A 404 -24.16 -8.08 1.19
CA LYS A 404 -24.18 -9.19 2.16
C LYS A 404 -23.12 -9.06 3.27
N ALA A 405 -21.95 -8.51 2.95
CA ALA A 405 -20.86 -8.34 3.92
C ALA A 405 -21.06 -7.15 4.87
N THR A 406 -21.93 -6.19 4.55
CA THR A 406 -22.17 -4.96 5.34
C THR A 406 -23.41 -5.06 6.23
N ILE A 407 -24.30 -6.01 5.94
CA ILE A 407 -25.51 -6.25 6.73
C ILE A 407 -25.11 -6.99 8.01
N ASN A 408 -25.41 -6.40 9.17
CA ASN A 408 -25.12 -6.96 10.50
C ASN A 408 -23.62 -7.19 10.78
N THR A 409 -22.73 -6.41 10.17
CA THR A 409 -21.29 -6.42 10.47
C THR A 409 -20.79 -5.01 10.79
N HIS A 410 -19.77 -4.91 11.64
CA HIS A 410 -19.09 -3.64 11.98
C HIS A 410 -17.86 -3.40 11.08
N LEU A 411 -18.05 -3.44 9.77
CA LEU A 411 -16.96 -3.10 8.83
C LEU A 411 -16.76 -1.59 8.79
N LYS A 412 -15.50 -1.14 8.79
CA LYS A 412 -15.12 0.29 8.75
C LYS A 412 -15.51 0.96 7.43
N GLU A 413 -15.47 0.21 6.34
CA GLU A 413 -15.79 0.71 5.01
C GLU A 413 -17.03 -0.01 4.47
N ILE A 414 -18.00 0.79 4.03
CA ILE A 414 -19.36 0.31 3.70
C ILE A 414 -19.58 0.26 2.18
N ASN A 415 -18.80 1.01 1.38
CA ASN A 415 -18.98 1.09 -0.07
C ASN A 415 -17.66 1.06 -0.86
N VAL A 416 -16.81 0.08 -0.54
CA VAL A 416 -15.44 -0.03 -1.05
C VAL A 416 -15.39 -0.11 -2.59
N PHE A 417 -16.37 -0.76 -3.23
CA PHE A 417 -16.40 -0.87 -4.70
C PHE A 417 -16.50 0.49 -5.39
N SER A 418 -17.39 1.36 -4.89
CA SER A 418 -17.54 2.71 -5.43
C SER A 418 -16.31 3.57 -5.18
N GLU A 419 -15.72 3.45 -3.98
CA GLU A 419 -14.51 4.16 -3.60
C GLU A 419 -13.35 3.75 -4.51
N TYR A 420 -13.07 2.44 -4.61
CA TYR A 420 -12.03 1.90 -5.47
C TYR A 420 -12.22 2.34 -6.93
N SER A 421 -13.45 2.29 -7.45
CA SER A 421 -13.75 2.68 -8.84
C SER A 421 -13.40 4.14 -9.12
N SER A 422 -13.47 5.02 -8.11
CA SER A 422 -13.07 6.42 -8.21
C SER A 422 -11.57 6.68 -7.99
N SER A 423 -10.82 5.66 -7.56
CA SER A 423 -9.37 5.76 -7.35
C SER A 423 -8.60 5.72 -8.67
N VAL A 424 -7.34 6.15 -8.65
CA VAL A 424 -6.44 6.05 -9.81
C VAL A 424 -6.28 4.62 -10.34
N HIS A 425 -6.31 3.62 -9.46
CA HIS A 425 -6.28 2.22 -9.89
C HIS A 425 -7.59 1.79 -10.54
N GLY A 426 -8.73 2.22 -10.00
CA GLY A 426 -10.05 1.93 -10.57
C GLY A 426 -10.27 2.61 -11.92
N ILE A 427 -9.89 3.88 -12.05
CA ILE A 427 -9.90 4.62 -13.32
C ILE A 427 -8.95 3.96 -14.32
N GLY A 428 -7.74 3.59 -13.89
CA GLY A 428 -6.77 2.87 -14.72
C GLY A 428 -7.33 1.56 -15.27
N LEU A 429 -8.05 0.79 -14.45
CA LEU A 429 -8.65 -0.48 -14.86
C LEU A 429 -9.91 -0.27 -15.74
N ASN A 430 -10.87 0.51 -15.27
CA ASN A 430 -12.22 0.60 -15.83
C ASN A 430 -12.30 1.55 -17.04
N GLU A 431 -11.62 2.70 -16.98
CA GLU A 431 -11.69 3.72 -18.04
C GLU A 431 -10.56 3.54 -19.06
N LYS A 432 -9.35 3.19 -18.59
CA LYS A 432 -8.16 3.04 -19.45
C LYS A 432 -7.88 1.58 -19.87
N GLY A 433 -8.61 0.60 -19.35
CA GLY A 433 -8.45 -0.82 -19.70
C GLY A 433 -7.12 -1.44 -19.26
N LEU A 434 -6.39 -0.82 -18.34
CA LEU A 434 -5.07 -1.27 -17.92
C LEU A 434 -5.18 -2.43 -16.94
N LEU A 435 -5.03 -3.67 -17.43
CA LEU A 435 -5.01 -4.87 -16.60
C LEU A 435 -3.87 -4.87 -15.58
N VAL A 436 -2.81 -4.09 -15.76
CA VAL A 436 -1.72 -3.95 -14.77
C VAL A 436 -2.12 -3.15 -13.53
N SER A 437 -3.26 -2.44 -13.58
CA SER A 437 -3.77 -1.69 -12.43
C SER A 437 -4.00 -2.61 -11.23
N ALA A 438 -3.71 -2.12 -10.03
CA ALA A 438 -3.90 -2.89 -8.80
C ALA A 438 -5.40 -3.13 -8.55
N VAL A 439 -5.77 -4.36 -8.24
CA VAL A 439 -7.12 -4.78 -7.86
C VAL A 439 -7.16 -5.29 -6.42
N CYS A 440 -8.34 -5.57 -5.89
CA CYS A 440 -8.54 -5.96 -4.49
C CYS A 440 -7.58 -7.07 -4.02
N ILE A 441 -7.34 -8.09 -4.85
CA ILE A 441 -6.48 -9.23 -4.49
C ILE A 441 -4.98 -8.91 -4.47
N ASP A 442 -4.52 -7.83 -5.10
CA ASP A 442 -3.10 -7.46 -5.07
C ASP A 442 -2.70 -6.94 -3.68
N CYS A 443 -3.67 -6.29 -3.01
CA CYS A 443 -3.58 -5.78 -1.64
C CYS A 443 -4.05 -6.80 -0.60
N HIS A 444 -5.20 -7.47 -0.79
CA HIS A 444 -5.82 -8.35 0.22
C HIS A 444 -5.53 -9.85 0.05
N THR A 445 -4.87 -10.25 -1.04
CA THR A 445 -4.71 -11.66 -1.50
C THR A 445 -6.03 -12.30 -1.96
N SER A 446 -5.94 -13.41 -2.71
CA SER A 446 -7.12 -14.08 -3.28
C SER A 446 -7.82 -15.03 -2.31
N HIS A 447 -7.06 -15.82 -1.55
CA HIS A 447 -7.57 -16.89 -0.69
C HIS A 447 -7.13 -16.78 0.77
N SER A 448 -6.36 -15.75 1.13
CA SER A 448 -5.88 -15.51 2.50
C SER A 448 -6.25 -14.10 2.97
N VAL A 449 -7.48 -13.67 2.67
CA VAL A 449 -8.00 -12.34 3.03
C VAL A 449 -8.12 -12.22 4.54
N LEU A 450 -7.13 -11.58 5.16
CA LEU A 450 -7.06 -11.34 6.60
C LEU A 450 -7.40 -9.89 6.93
N LYS A 451 -7.92 -9.66 8.14
CA LYS A 451 -8.19 -8.30 8.64
C LYS A 451 -6.88 -7.53 8.83
N GLU A 452 -6.94 -6.20 8.76
CA GLU A 452 -5.79 -5.32 8.92
C GLU A 452 -5.14 -5.42 10.31
N SER A 453 -5.89 -5.86 11.31
CA SER A 453 -5.39 -6.10 12.67
C SER A 453 -4.50 -7.34 12.79
N ASP A 454 -4.57 -8.27 11.83
CA ASP A 454 -3.77 -9.49 11.84
C ASP A 454 -2.35 -9.18 11.32
N GLU A 455 -1.31 -9.61 12.03
CA GLU A 455 0.09 -9.35 11.64
C GLU A 455 0.50 -10.03 10.34
N ASN A 456 -0.16 -11.13 9.97
CA ASN A 456 0.08 -11.84 8.72
C ASN A 456 -0.68 -11.23 7.53
N SER A 457 -1.57 -10.26 7.78
CA SER A 457 -2.31 -9.59 6.73
C SER A 457 -1.38 -8.71 5.89
N THR A 458 -1.51 -8.79 4.57
CA THR A 458 -0.81 -7.91 3.63
C THR A 458 -1.23 -6.45 3.78
N VAL A 459 -2.41 -6.19 4.33
CA VAL A 459 -2.90 -4.82 4.62
C VAL A 459 -2.71 -4.42 6.08
N ASN A 460 -1.97 -5.20 6.87
CA ASN A 460 -1.54 -4.76 8.20
C ASN A 460 -0.65 -3.51 8.07
N PRO A 461 -0.76 -2.48 8.93
CA PRO A 461 0.08 -1.28 8.87
C PRO A 461 1.59 -1.57 8.72
N LYS A 462 2.10 -2.62 9.36
CA LYS A 462 3.51 -3.06 9.24
C LYS A 462 3.86 -3.55 7.83
N ASN A 463 2.90 -4.16 7.13
CA ASN A 463 3.10 -4.81 5.83
C ASN A 463 2.67 -3.93 4.65
N VAL A 464 1.85 -2.88 4.87
CA VAL A 464 1.34 -1.98 3.82
C VAL A 464 2.45 -1.46 2.90
N PRO A 465 3.57 -0.90 3.39
CA PRO A 465 4.64 -0.43 2.50
C PRO A 465 5.20 -1.53 1.59
N LYS A 466 5.36 -2.75 2.12
CA LYS A 466 5.82 -3.92 1.36
C LYS A 466 4.76 -4.43 0.37
N THR A 467 3.48 -4.24 0.66
CA THR A 467 2.39 -4.57 -0.26
C THR A 467 2.38 -3.61 -1.45
N CYS A 468 2.55 -2.31 -1.20
CA CYS A 468 2.65 -1.30 -2.25
C CYS A 468 3.93 -1.48 -3.10
N SER A 469 5.04 -1.95 -2.50
CA SER A 469 6.33 -2.11 -3.18
C SER A 469 6.34 -3.16 -4.29
N LYS A 470 5.33 -4.05 -4.34
CA LYS A 470 5.14 -4.98 -5.47
C LYS A 470 5.05 -4.25 -6.81
N CYS A 471 4.50 -3.03 -6.82
CA CYS A 471 4.41 -2.17 -8.00
C CYS A 471 5.22 -0.87 -7.83
N HIS A 472 5.26 -0.29 -6.64
CA HIS A 472 5.94 1.00 -6.35
C HIS A 472 7.31 0.81 -5.68
N LYS A 473 8.19 -0.01 -6.28
CA LYS A 473 9.46 -0.40 -5.67
C LYS A 473 10.38 0.80 -5.34
N SER A 474 10.55 1.74 -6.27
CA SER A 474 11.40 2.93 -6.06
C SER A 474 10.88 3.81 -4.91
N ILE A 475 9.57 4.04 -4.84
CA ILE A 475 8.95 4.80 -3.75
C ILE A 475 9.11 4.07 -2.40
N TYR A 476 9.00 2.75 -2.41
CA TYR A 476 9.25 1.94 -1.21
C TYR A 476 10.69 2.10 -0.72
N GLU A 477 11.68 2.09 -1.62
CA GLU A 477 13.09 2.29 -1.26
C GLU A 477 13.32 3.69 -0.67
N GLU A 478 12.73 4.73 -1.24
CA GLU A 478 12.77 6.08 -0.69
C GLU A 478 12.11 6.18 0.69
N TYR A 479 10.92 5.61 0.86
CA TYR A 479 10.20 5.58 2.12
C TYR A 479 10.98 4.81 3.19
N MET A 480 11.56 3.65 2.86
CA MET A 480 12.37 2.87 3.79
C MET A 480 13.68 3.56 4.19
N ALA A 481 14.21 4.43 3.33
CA ALA A 481 15.35 5.28 3.64
C ALA A 481 14.97 6.53 4.46
N SER A 482 13.68 6.78 4.71
CA SER A 482 13.18 7.92 5.48
C SER A 482 13.14 7.62 6.99
N ASP A 483 13.11 8.67 7.81
CA ASP A 483 12.90 8.54 9.26
C ASP A 483 11.44 8.21 9.62
N HIS A 484 10.53 8.34 8.66
CA HIS A 484 9.11 7.97 8.80
C HIS A 484 8.85 6.49 8.51
N ALA A 485 9.86 5.74 8.06
CA ALA A 485 9.77 4.31 7.85
C ALA A 485 9.46 3.60 9.17
N TYR A 486 8.52 2.66 9.13
CA TYR A 486 8.29 1.77 10.27
C TYR A 486 9.57 0.97 10.57
N ASN A 487 10.17 1.18 11.75
CA ASN A 487 11.43 0.54 12.14
C ASN A 487 11.30 -0.48 13.29
N GLY A 488 10.09 -0.78 13.77
CA GLY A 488 9.79 -1.89 14.70
C GLY A 488 10.45 -1.85 16.10
N ASN A 489 11.40 -0.95 16.32
CA ASN A 489 12.28 -0.93 17.49
C ASN A 489 11.76 -0.06 18.64
N ASP A 490 10.79 0.81 18.38
CA ASP A 490 10.27 1.76 19.37
C ASP A 490 8.75 1.61 19.53
N LYS A 491 8.33 0.80 20.51
CA LYS A 491 6.90 0.53 20.80
C LYS A 491 6.13 1.80 21.21
N ASN A 492 6.82 2.88 21.56
CA ASN A 492 6.21 4.14 21.99
C ASN A 492 5.97 5.12 20.84
N LYS A 493 6.46 4.82 19.61
CA LYS A 493 6.27 5.69 18.44
C LYS A 493 5.28 5.11 17.44
N LYS A 494 4.34 5.95 16.99
CA LYS A 494 3.45 5.64 15.87
C LYS A 494 4.10 6.13 14.58
N PHE A 495 4.37 5.21 13.66
CA PHE A 495 4.91 5.55 12.34
C PHE A 495 3.79 5.64 11.31
N PRO A 496 3.81 6.63 10.40
CA PRO A 496 2.86 6.67 9.30
C PRO A 496 3.21 5.60 8.26
N THR A 497 2.19 5.06 7.63
CA THR A 497 2.28 4.13 6.49
C THR A 497 1.82 4.82 5.22
N CYS A 498 1.98 4.18 4.07
CA CYS A 498 1.44 4.68 2.81
C CYS A 498 -0.05 5.01 2.92
N ALA A 499 -0.82 4.23 3.70
CA ALA A 499 -2.26 4.41 3.89
C ALA A 499 -2.65 5.67 4.70
N ASN A 500 -1.71 6.23 5.47
CA ASN A 500 -1.95 7.44 6.26
C ASN A 500 -1.88 8.72 5.40
N CYS A 501 -1.07 8.69 4.34
CA CYS A 501 -0.92 9.81 3.40
C CYS A 501 -1.73 9.58 2.11
N HIS A 502 -1.92 8.32 1.69
CA HIS A 502 -2.75 7.95 0.55
C HIS A 502 -3.88 7.02 1.01
N THR A 503 -5.12 7.46 0.91
CA THR A 503 -6.28 6.61 1.26
C THR A 503 -6.38 5.44 0.29
N ALA A 504 -6.14 4.20 0.75
CA ALA A 504 -5.95 3.01 -0.09
C ALA A 504 -7.06 2.77 -1.14
N HIS A 505 -8.33 3.05 -0.80
CA HIS A 505 -9.46 2.85 -1.70
C HIS A 505 -9.90 4.12 -2.43
N THR A 506 -9.35 5.30 -2.13
CA THR A 506 -9.70 6.57 -2.79
C THR A 506 -8.45 7.33 -3.24
N ILE A 507 -7.36 6.61 -3.54
CA ILE A 507 -6.09 7.20 -4.00
C ILE A 507 -6.37 8.08 -5.22
N THR A 508 -5.95 9.34 -5.16
CA THR A 508 -6.11 10.35 -6.22
C THR A 508 -4.78 10.64 -6.92
N GLU A 509 -4.85 11.27 -8.09
CA GLU A 509 -3.65 11.70 -8.83
C GLU A 509 -2.95 12.85 -8.07
N ILE A 510 -1.61 12.84 -8.08
CA ILE A 510 -0.78 13.72 -7.25
C ILE A 510 -0.77 15.19 -7.71
N ASP A 511 -1.16 15.45 -8.95
CA ASP A 511 -1.20 16.76 -9.60
C ASP A 511 -2.56 17.46 -9.44
N LYS A 512 -3.59 16.75 -8.98
CA LYS A 512 -4.91 17.33 -8.75
C LYS A 512 -4.92 18.21 -7.51
N ASP A 513 -5.57 19.37 -7.64
CA ASP A 513 -5.78 20.34 -6.55
C ASP A 513 -6.31 19.70 -5.25
N LYS A 514 -7.19 18.70 -5.39
CA LYS A 514 -7.74 17.96 -4.25
C LYS A 514 -6.68 17.20 -3.45
N PHE A 515 -5.66 16.64 -4.10
CA PHE A 515 -4.56 15.98 -3.41
C PHE A 515 -3.62 17.02 -2.77
N LEU A 516 -3.26 18.05 -3.53
CA LEU A 516 -2.37 19.11 -3.09
C LEU A 516 -2.90 19.87 -1.85
N THR A 517 -4.22 20.01 -1.72
CA THR A 517 -4.88 20.63 -0.56
C THR A 517 -4.91 19.76 0.70
N GLN A 518 -4.57 18.47 0.60
CA GLN A 518 -4.59 17.55 1.75
C GLN A 518 -3.22 17.33 2.37
N ILE A 519 -2.11 17.61 1.67
CA ILE A 519 -0.74 17.32 2.13
C ILE A 519 -0.47 17.90 3.52
N THR A 520 -0.81 19.18 3.74
CA THR A 520 -0.56 19.82 5.03
C THR A 520 -1.41 19.20 6.16
N LEU A 521 -2.64 18.78 5.87
CA LEU A 521 -3.51 18.09 6.83
C LEU A 521 -2.99 16.69 7.16
N GLN A 522 -2.45 15.98 6.17
CA GLN A 522 -1.87 14.64 6.36
C GLN A 522 -0.67 14.71 7.30
N CYS A 523 0.26 15.63 7.07
CA CYS A 523 1.38 15.84 7.99
C CYS A 523 0.87 16.32 9.37
N GLY A 524 -0.12 17.22 9.42
CA GLY A 524 -0.69 17.76 10.64
C GLY A 524 -1.42 16.74 11.51
N SER A 525 -1.88 15.62 10.96
CA SER A 525 -2.51 14.54 11.73
C SER A 525 -1.57 13.93 12.78
N CYS A 526 -0.26 13.92 12.52
CA CYS A 526 0.78 13.54 13.47
C CYS A 526 1.55 14.75 14.03
N HIS A 527 1.82 15.77 13.22
CA HIS A 527 2.62 16.94 13.56
C HIS A 527 1.77 18.19 13.82
N LYS A 528 0.80 18.10 14.74
CA LYS A 528 -0.18 19.16 14.98
C LYS A 528 0.45 20.52 15.28
N LYS A 529 1.44 20.60 16.19
CA LYS A 529 2.14 21.86 16.53
C LYS A 529 2.83 22.46 15.29
N LEU A 530 3.60 21.66 14.54
CA LEU A 530 4.33 22.15 13.37
C LEU A 530 3.39 22.60 12.24
N SER A 531 2.28 21.90 12.03
CA SER A 531 1.27 22.30 11.05
C SER A 531 0.62 23.62 11.44
N GLN A 532 0.31 23.84 12.73
CA GLN A 532 -0.26 25.10 13.20
C GLN A 532 0.73 26.26 13.01
N THR A 533 2.00 26.08 13.38
CA THR A 533 3.02 27.14 13.20
C THR A 533 3.30 27.43 11.72
N TYR A 534 3.30 26.40 10.86
CA TYR A 534 3.39 26.58 9.41
C TYR A 534 2.21 27.38 8.85
N MET A 535 0.98 27.14 9.32
CA MET A 535 -0.20 27.89 8.86
C MET A 535 -0.13 29.39 9.19
N GLU A 536 0.69 29.79 10.16
CA GLU A 536 0.91 31.20 10.48
C GLU A 536 1.90 31.92 9.54
N THR A 537 2.71 31.15 8.81
CA THR A 537 3.66 31.69 7.83
C THR A 537 2.93 32.24 6.59
N TYR A 538 3.65 33.00 5.78
CA TYR A 538 3.13 33.44 4.48
C TYR A 538 2.72 32.26 3.59
N HIS A 539 3.54 31.21 3.52
CA HIS A 539 3.25 30.02 2.72
C HIS A 539 1.96 29.33 3.18
N GLY A 540 1.81 29.13 4.50
CA GLY A 540 0.60 28.53 5.07
C GLY A 540 -0.66 29.36 4.86
N LYS A 541 -0.59 30.68 5.04
CA LYS A 541 -1.72 31.61 4.80
C LYS A 541 -2.13 31.64 3.33
N ALA A 542 -1.17 31.73 2.42
CA ALA A 542 -1.43 31.70 0.98
C ALA A 542 -2.03 30.36 0.54
N TYR A 543 -1.50 29.24 1.06
CA TYR A 543 -2.04 27.90 0.83
C TYR A 543 -3.48 27.76 1.32
N THR A 544 -3.79 28.26 2.52
CA THR A 544 -5.15 28.23 3.11
C THR A 544 -6.16 29.00 2.25
N LEU A 545 -5.73 30.08 1.60
CA LEU A 545 -6.52 30.84 0.63
C LEU A 545 -6.58 30.20 -0.77
N GLY A 546 -6.08 28.97 -0.93
CA GLY A 546 -6.15 28.19 -2.18
C GLY A 546 -5.00 28.44 -3.15
N TYR A 547 -3.91 29.09 -2.74
CA TYR A 547 -2.74 29.26 -3.61
C TYR A 547 -1.82 28.04 -3.59
N LEU A 548 -2.10 27.07 -4.46
CA LEU A 548 -1.40 25.77 -4.50
C LEU A 548 0.05 25.81 -4.96
N LYS A 549 0.53 26.97 -5.43
CA LYS A 549 1.95 27.22 -5.72
C LYS A 549 2.76 27.62 -4.49
N ALA A 550 2.11 27.92 -3.36
CA ALA A 550 2.82 28.11 -2.10
C ALA A 550 3.51 26.82 -1.68
N ALA A 551 4.74 26.92 -1.15
CA ALA A 551 5.51 25.77 -0.71
C ALA A 551 4.84 25.09 0.49
N ARG A 552 4.60 23.78 0.42
CA ARG A 552 4.00 22.93 1.45
C ARG A 552 5.08 22.14 2.19
N CYS A 553 4.65 21.36 3.19
CA CYS A 553 5.53 20.48 3.97
C CYS A 553 6.42 19.59 3.07
N SER A 554 5.83 18.98 2.04
CA SER A 554 6.53 18.07 1.12
C SER A 554 7.55 18.77 0.22
N ASP A 555 7.33 20.04 -0.11
CA ASP A 555 8.21 20.81 -1.00
C ASP A 555 9.52 21.17 -0.27
N CYS A 556 9.48 21.29 1.06
CA CYS A 556 10.66 21.52 1.89
C CYS A 556 11.30 20.22 2.40
N HIS A 557 10.50 19.28 2.92
CA HIS A 557 11.00 18.09 3.63
C HIS A 557 11.12 16.82 2.75
N GLY A 558 10.59 16.85 1.53
CA GLY A 558 10.41 15.68 0.68
C GLY A 558 9.03 15.03 0.87
N ALA A 559 8.61 14.22 -0.10
CA ALA A 559 7.32 13.51 -0.07
C ALA A 559 7.42 12.10 0.53
N HIS A 560 8.37 11.30 0.07
CA HIS A 560 8.55 9.91 0.52
C HIS A 560 9.86 9.69 1.28
N LYS A 561 10.95 10.38 0.91
CA LYS A 561 12.22 10.39 1.64
C LYS A 561 12.31 11.57 2.61
N ILE A 562 11.56 11.51 3.70
CA ILE A 562 11.54 12.55 4.72
C ILE A 562 12.58 12.26 5.80
N LEU A 563 13.56 13.15 5.93
CA LEU A 563 14.69 13.02 6.85
C LEU A 563 14.71 14.15 7.88
N ASN A 564 15.17 13.84 9.08
CA ASN A 564 15.42 14.78 10.15
C ASN A 564 16.41 15.88 9.71
N ILE A 565 16.22 17.10 10.19
CA ILE A 565 17.05 18.27 9.87
C ILE A 565 18.55 18.06 10.18
N SER A 566 18.86 17.25 11.19
CA SER A 566 20.25 16.91 11.56
C SER A 566 20.92 15.97 10.56
N ASN A 567 20.15 15.30 9.70
CA ASN A 567 20.70 14.42 8.67
C ASN A 567 21.25 15.26 7.51
N PRO A 568 22.53 15.11 7.11
CA PRO A 568 23.12 15.88 6.00
C PRO A 568 22.39 15.72 4.67
N GLU A 569 21.76 14.57 4.43
CA GLU A 569 21.02 14.26 3.20
C GLU A 569 19.59 14.82 3.20
N SER A 570 19.11 15.38 4.32
CA SER A 570 17.81 16.04 4.38
C SER A 570 17.76 17.23 3.43
N MET A 571 16.60 17.48 2.80
CA MET A 571 16.38 18.66 1.96
C MET A 571 16.46 19.97 2.75
N VAL A 572 16.17 19.93 4.05
CA VAL A 572 16.27 21.08 4.96
C VAL A 572 17.56 21.07 5.79
N SER A 573 18.53 20.21 5.44
CA SER A 573 19.85 20.23 6.10
C SER A 573 20.59 21.52 5.77
N GLN A 574 21.56 21.90 6.60
CA GLN A 574 22.40 23.08 6.37
C GLN A 574 23.08 23.07 4.98
N LYS A 575 23.36 21.88 4.42
CA LYS A 575 23.99 21.72 3.11
C LYS A 575 23.01 21.91 1.94
N HIS A 576 21.75 21.53 2.12
CA HIS A 576 20.77 21.47 1.02
C HIS A 576 19.69 22.57 1.08
N ILE A 577 19.48 23.21 2.22
CA ILE A 577 18.37 24.14 2.44
C ILE A 577 18.37 25.31 1.44
N VAL A 578 19.53 25.83 1.06
CA VAL A 578 19.63 26.89 0.02
C VAL A 578 19.12 26.37 -1.32
N LYS A 579 19.50 25.15 -1.71
CA LYS A 579 19.04 24.52 -2.96
C LYS A 579 17.53 24.26 -2.92
N THR A 580 17.00 23.87 -1.77
CA THR A 580 15.56 23.67 -1.55
C THR A 580 14.78 24.97 -1.71
N CYS A 581 15.20 26.05 -1.06
CA CYS A 581 14.58 27.36 -1.24
C CYS A 581 14.68 27.85 -2.70
N LYS A 582 15.80 27.59 -3.39
CA LYS A 582 16.01 27.97 -4.80
C LYS A 582 15.05 27.35 -5.81
N GLN A 583 14.31 26.30 -5.44
CA GLN A 583 13.27 25.75 -6.30
C GLN A 583 12.16 26.76 -6.59
N CYS A 584 11.88 27.66 -5.63
CA CYS A 584 10.88 28.72 -5.75
C CYS A 584 11.47 30.14 -5.66
N HIS A 585 12.64 30.30 -5.04
CA HIS A 585 13.34 31.58 -4.81
C HIS A 585 14.71 31.59 -5.48
N PRO A 586 14.82 31.92 -6.78
CA PRO A 586 16.03 31.72 -7.57
C PRO A 586 17.31 32.37 -6.98
N ASN A 587 17.19 33.50 -6.30
CA ASN A 587 18.32 34.22 -5.68
C ASN A 587 18.42 33.99 -4.17
N ALA A 588 17.77 32.95 -3.62
CA ALA A 588 17.94 32.57 -2.23
C ALA A 588 19.42 32.31 -1.90
N ASN A 589 19.89 32.92 -0.82
CA ASN A 589 21.26 32.81 -0.31
C ASN A 589 21.27 32.12 1.07
N ALA A 590 22.43 31.94 1.69
CA ALA A 590 22.53 31.26 2.98
C ALA A 590 21.73 32.00 4.08
N GLU A 591 21.86 33.31 4.18
CA GLU A 591 21.15 34.12 5.17
C GLU A 591 19.63 34.08 4.96
N PHE A 592 19.16 34.03 3.71
CA PHE A 592 17.73 33.86 3.38
C PHE A 592 17.14 32.61 4.03
N THR A 593 17.90 31.52 4.11
CA THR A 593 17.44 30.27 4.74
C THR A 593 17.33 30.35 6.26
N GLY A 594 17.82 31.44 6.86
CA GLY A 594 17.57 31.79 8.26
C GLY A 594 16.12 32.21 8.55
N TYR A 595 15.23 32.26 7.54
CA TYR A 595 13.80 32.42 7.76
C TYR A 595 13.23 31.26 8.59
N LEU A 596 12.59 31.60 9.71
CA LEU A 596 12.09 30.62 10.66
C LEU A 596 10.66 30.19 10.28
N THR A 597 10.53 29.06 9.57
CA THR A 597 9.24 28.55 9.06
C THR A 597 8.33 27.90 10.10
N HIS A 598 8.88 27.44 11.22
CA HIS A 598 8.12 26.77 12.28
C HIS A 598 8.22 27.47 13.64
N ALA A 599 8.92 28.60 13.73
CA ALA A 599 9.06 29.34 14.98
C ALA A 599 7.86 30.26 15.21
N THR A 600 7.47 30.37 16.46
CA THR A 600 6.49 31.36 16.92
C THR A 600 7.15 32.32 17.91
N HIS A 601 6.42 33.37 18.27
CA HIS A 601 6.85 34.29 19.34
C HIS A 601 7.02 33.59 20.70
N ASN A 602 6.51 32.37 20.90
CA ASN A 602 6.72 31.61 22.15
C ASN A 602 8.03 30.82 22.18
N ASP A 603 8.58 30.49 21.01
CA ASP A 603 9.73 29.58 20.90
C ASP A 603 11.04 30.33 20.51
N ASN A 604 10.98 31.65 20.25
CA ASN A 604 12.14 32.46 19.86
C ASN A 604 12.13 33.85 20.51
N ASN A 605 13.24 34.20 21.16
CA ASN A 605 13.37 35.47 21.92
C ASN A 605 13.17 36.72 21.06
N VAL A 606 13.69 36.75 19.83
CA VAL A 606 13.56 37.93 18.95
C VAL A 606 12.11 38.13 18.53
N LEU A 607 11.43 37.03 18.18
CA LEU A 607 10.01 37.07 17.83
C LEU A 607 9.14 37.39 19.04
N PHE A 608 9.50 36.91 20.23
CA PHE A 608 8.82 37.23 21.49
C PHE A 608 8.79 38.74 21.75
N TYR A 609 9.96 39.38 21.79
CA TYR A 609 10.06 40.81 22.06
C TYR A 609 9.39 41.64 20.96
N THR A 610 9.54 41.24 19.69
CA THR A 610 8.89 41.94 18.57
C THR A 610 7.37 41.90 18.70
N PHE A 611 6.80 40.71 18.94
CA PHE A 611 5.36 40.52 19.07
C PHE A 611 4.78 41.30 20.24
N TRP A 612 5.40 41.21 21.42
CA TRP A 612 4.91 41.94 22.60
C TRP A 612 5.09 43.45 22.45
N ALA A 613 6.17 43.93 21.83
CA ALA A 613 6.34 45.36 21.56
C ALA A 613 5.23 45.89 20.64
N MET A 614 4.92 45.20 19.54
CA MET A 614 3.85 45.59 18.62
C MET A 614 2.46 45.46 19.26
N THR A 615 2.23 44.39 20.02
CA THR A 615 0.96 44.17 20.73
C THR A 615 0.72 45.24 21.80
N SER A 616 1.74 45.58 22.60
CA SER A 616 1.66 46.65 23.59
C SER A 616 1.44 48.02 22.94
N LEU A 617 2.09 48.29 21.80
CA LEU A 617 1.83 49.50 21.01
C LEU A 617 0.36 49.56 20.56
N LEU A 618 -0.15 48.47 19.99
CA LEU A 618 -1.53 48.37 19.51
C LEU A 618 -2.54 48.61 20.65
N LEU A 619 -2.42 47.87 21.75
CA LEU A 619 -3.32 47.99 22.90
C LEU A 619 -3.20 49.36 23.58
N GLY A 620 -1.99 49.93 23.67
CA GLY A 620 -1.76 51.25 24.23
C GLY A 620 -2.42 52.35 23.42
N VAL A 621 -2.27 52.34 22.09
CA VAL A 621 -2.87 53.33 21.19
C VAL A 621 -4.41 53.22 21.23
N PHE A 622 -4.98 52.03 21.06
CA PHE A 622 -6.44 51.86 21.12
C PHE A 622 -7.01 52.14 22.51
N GLY A 623 -6.29 51.82 23.59
CA GLY A 623 -6.72 52.12 24.96
C GLY A 623 -6.81 53.63 25.21
N ILE A 624 -5.75 54.38 24.89
CA ILE A 624 -5.70 55.82 25.11
C ILE A 624 -6.71 56.55 24.21
N PHE A 625 -6.69 56.28 22.90
CA PHE A 625 -7.55 56.99 21.95
C PHE A 625 -8.99 56.49 21.94
N GLY A 626 -9.23 55.24 22.30
CA GLY A 626 -10.57 54.70 22.55
C GLY A 626 -11.20 55.38 23.76
N LEU A 627 -10.48 55.47 24.88
CA LEU A 627 -10.96 56.22 26.06
C LEU A 627 -11.18 57.71 25.74
N HIS A 628 -10.24 58.33 25.03
CA HIS A 628 -10.37 59.72 24.57
C HIS A 628 -11.64 59.92 23.73
N THR A 629 -11.90 59.03 22.77
CA THR A 629 -13.11 59.06 21.92
C THR A 629 -14.38 58.88 22.75
N LEU A 630 -14.40 57.93 23.68
CA LEU A 630 -15.54 57.68 24.57
C LEU A 630 -15.85 58.88 25.46
N LEU A 631 -14.82 59.56 25.99
CA LEU A 631 -14.99 60.78 26.79
C LEU A 631 -15.50 61.97 25.96
N TRP A 632 -15.23 61.99 24.65
CA TRP A 632 -15.69 63.06 23.76
C TRP A 632 -17.18 62.95 23.43
N ILE A 633 -17.72 61.74 23.26
CA ILE A 633 -19.09 61.50 22.77
C ILE A 633 -20.16 62.29 23.54
N PRO A 634 -20.24 62.27 24.89
CA PRO A 634 -21.29 62.98 25.62
C PRO A 634 -21.32 64.48 25.33
N ARG A 635 -20.14 65.11 25.32
CA ARG A 635 -20.01 66.54 25.03
C ARG A 635 -20.38 66.86 23.60
N SER A 636 -19.97 66.02 22.65
CA SER A 636 -20.30 66.24 21.25
C SER A 636 -21.80 66.12 20.98
N ILE A 637 -22.50 65.18 21.64
CA ILE A 637 -23.97 65.09 21.56
C ILE A 637 -24.64 66.35 22.13
N ILE A 638 -24.14 66.88 23.25
CA ILE A 638 -24.65 68.13 23.83
C ILE A 638 -24.43 69.31 22.88
N GLU A 639 -23.24 69.44 22.29
CA GLU A 639 -22.95 70.51 21.32
C GLU A 639 -23.76 70.36 20.02
N ALA A 640 -23.94 69.14 19.52
CA ALA A 640 -24.79 68.85 18.37
C ALA A 640 -26.26 69.21 18.62
N ARG A 641 -26.81 68.91 19.81
CA ARG A 641 -28.16 69.32 20.21
C ARG A 641 -28.31 70.84 20.33
N LYS A 642 -27.24 71.55 20.74
CA LYS A 642 -27.20 73.03 20.80
C LYS A 642 -27.05 73.66 19.41
N LYS A 643 -26.45 72.97 18.44
CA LYS A 643 -26.31 73.39 17.04
C LYS A 643 -27.69 73.31 16.35
N LYS A 644 -28.51 74.38 16.43
CA LYS A 644 -29.63 74.56 15.48
C LYS A 644 -29.05 74.49 14.08
N LYS A 645 -29.54 73.59 13.21
CA LYS A 645 -29.05 73.33 11.83
C LYS A 645 -28.55 74.62 11.17
N HIS A 646 -27.24 74.85 11.14
CA HIS A 646 -26.66 75.80 10.20
C HIS A 646 -26.92 75.23 8.81
N LYS A 647 -27.95 75.73 8.12
CA LYS A 647 -28.11 75.47 6.69
C LYS A 647 -26.86 76.06 6.03
N LEU A 648 -26.17 75.26 5.21
CA LEU A 648 -25.16 75.78 4.30
C LEU A 648 -25.79 76.99 3.58
N PRO A 649 -25.11 78.15 3.53
CA PRO A 649 -25.65 79.32 2.86
C PRO A 649 -25.93 78.97 1.39
N ILE A 650 -27.15 79.26 0.94
CA ILE A 650 -27.59 79.07 -0.45
C ILE A 650 -27.14 80.33 -1.20
N GLY A 651 -26.13 80.22 -2.09
CA GLY A 651 -25.56 81.32 -2.87
C GLY A 651 -24.07 81.59 -2.58
N GLN A 652 -23.55 82.76 -3.02
CA GLN A 652 -22.18 83.19 -2.72
C GLN A 652 -21.97 83.38 -1.21
N ALA A 653 -21.12 82.54 -0.62
CA ALA A 653 -20.73 82.67 0.78
C ALA A 653 -19.22 82.88 0.92
N THR A 654 -18.83 83.48 2.04
CA THR A 654 -17.43 83.65 2.43
C THR A 654 -16.92 82.38 3.08
N TYR A 655 -15.87 81.80 2.49
CA TYR A 655 -15.22 80.60 2.97
C TYR A 655 -13.77 80.87 3.34
N PHE A 656 -13.26 80.16 4.35
CA PHE A 656 -11.85 80.06 4.66
C PHE A 656 -11.23 78.89 3.87
N ARG A 657 -10.18 79.16 3.08
CA ARG A 657 -9.44 78.13 2.34
C ARG A 657 -8.49 77.39 3.28
N ARG A 658 -8.89 76.20 3.72
CA ARG A 658 -8.12 75.35 4.64
C ARG A 658 -7.06 74.50 3.92
N PHE A 659 -7.42 73.90 2.77
CA PHE A 659 -6.55 72.98 2.03
C PHE A 659 -6.39 73.36 0.56
N ASN A 660 -5.18 73.24 0.04
CA ASN A 660 -4.85 73.50 -1.35
C ASN A 660 -5.17 72.29 -2.25
N THR A 661 -5.33 72.52 -3.56
CA THR A 661 -5.66 71.46 -4.53
C THR A 661 -4.69 70.28 -4.50
N SER A 662 -3.38 70.54 -4.40
CA SER A 662 -2.36 69.49 -4.30
C SER A 662 -2.58 68.60 -3.07
N GLN A 663 -2.85 69.18 -1.89
CA GLN A 663 -3.10 68.42 -0.66
C GLN A 663 -4.36 67.55 -0.78
N ARG A 664 -5.41 68.08 -1.43
CA ARG A 664 -6.67 67.34 -1.67
C ARG A 664 -6.47 66.16 -2.61
N ILE A 665 -5.71 66.34 -3.69
CA ILE A 665 -5.39 65.26 -4.63
C ILE A 665 -4.54 64.19 -3.95
N THR A 666 -3.51 64.59 -3.19
CA THR A 666 -2.69 63.66 -2.38
C THR A 666 -3.57 62.85 -1.43
N HIS A 667 -4.53 63.48 -0.75
CA HIS A 667 -5.46 62.77 0.13
C HIS A 667 -6.34 61.76 -0.62
N ILE A 668 -6.80 62.05 -1.84
CA ILE A 668 -7.54 61.08 -2.65
C ILE A 668 -6.67 59.86 -2.98
N PHE A 669 -5.41 60.07 -3.35
CA PHE A 669 -4.47 58.96 -3.57
C PHE A 669 -4.25 58.14 -2.30
N VAL A 670 -4.14 58.77 -1.14
CA VAL A 670 -4.04 58.11 0.17
C VAL A 670 -5.27 57.23 0.42
N ILE A 671 -6.49 57.76 0.24
CA ILE A 671 -7.74 56.99 0.45
C ILE A 671 -7.75 55.75 -0.44
N LEU A 672 -7.51 55.94 -1.75
CA LEU A 672 -7.62 54.87 -2.74
C LEU A 672 -6.56 53.79 -2.52
N SER A 673 -5.29 54.17 -2.29
CA SER A 673 -4.24 53.18 -2.06
C SER A 673 -4.41 52.48 -0.71
N PHE A 674 -4.79 53.20 0.35
CA PHE A 674 -4.96 52.62 1.68
C PHE A 674 -6.04 51.55 1.72
N ILE A 675 -7.18 51.75 1.06
CA ILE A 675 -8.26 50.76 1.03
C ILE A 675 -7.89 49.52 0.25
N LEU A 676 -7.18 49.67 -0.88
CA LEU A 676 -6.66 48.52 -1.62
C LEU A 676 -5.64 47.72 -0.79
N LEU A 677 -4.74 48.41 -0.09
CA LEU A 677 -3.77 47.80 0.82
C LEU A 677 -4.45 47.10 2.00
N ALA A 678 -5.45 47.74 2.61
CA ALA A 678 -6.21 47.21 3.73
C ALA A 678 -6.99 45.95 3.34
N LEU A 679 -7.72 45.98 2.21
CA LEU A 679 -8.49 44.84 1.72
C LEU A 679 -7.60 43.63 1.42
N THR A 680 -6.53 43.84 0.66
CA THR A 680 -5.60 42.76 0.27
C THR A 680 -4.78 42.25 1.44
N GLY A 681 -4.37 43.12 2.37
CA GLY A 681 -3.60 42.77 3.56
C GLY A 681 -4.42 42.03 4.62
N MET A 682 -5.63 42.51 4.94
CA MET A 682 -6.50 41.86 5.94
C MET A 682 -7.01 40.50 5.47
N MET A 683 -7.25 40.34 4.16
CA MET A 683 -7.53 39.04 3.55
C MET A 683 -6.41 38.03 3.85
N LEU A 684 -5.14 38.43 3.77
CA LEU A 684 -4.01 37.55 4.08
C LEU A 684 -3.83 37.33 5.59
N LYS A 685 -4.02 38.37 6.42
CA LYS A 685 -3.87 38.28 7.88
C LYS A 685 -4.86 37.27 8.48
N PHE A 686 -6.10 37.27 7.99
CA PHE A 686 -7.19 36.41 8.45
C PHE A 686 -7.50 35.26 7.49
N ALA A 687 -6.46 34.67 6.88
CA ALA A 687 -6.59 33.64 5.85
C ALA A 687 -7.44 32.41 6.24
N HIS A 688 -7.55 32.11 7.54
CA HIS A 688 -8.35 31.00 8.07
C HIS A 688 -9.87 31.29 8.07
N MET A 689 -10.27 32.56 7.92
CA MET A 689 -11.67 32.96 7.97
C MET A 689 -12.37 32.78 6.61
N GLU A 690 -13.63 32.37 6.63
CA GLU A 690 -14.42 32.15 5.41
C GLU A 690 -14.57 33.43 4.56
N TRP A 691 -14.75 34.59 5.20
CA TRP A 691 -14.87 35.86 4.49
C TRP A 691 -13.59 36.20 3.71
N ALA A 692 -12.42 35.86 4.24
CA ALA A 692 -11.13 36.09 3.59
C ALA A 692 -10.96 35.18 2.37
N ASN A 693 -11.36 33.92 2.47
CA ASN A 693 -11.36 32.97 1.36
C ASN A 693 -12.31 33.42 0.24
N ASN A 694 -13.52 33.86 0.59
CA ASN A 694 -14.49 34.40 -0.38
C ASN A 694 -13.99 35.69 -1.03
N MET A 695 -13.37 36.58 -0.26
CA MET A 695 -12.75 37.80 -0.79
C MET A 695 -11.61 37.49 -1.76
N ALA A 696 -10.76 36.51 -1.43
CA ALA A 696 -9.70 36.05 -2.32
C ALA A 696 -10.26 35.56 -3.66
N LYS A 697 -11.36 34.80 -3.65
CA LYS A 697 -12.04 34.36 -4.89
C LYS A 697 -12.57 35.53 -5.72
N ILE A 698 -13.20 36.52 -5.08
CA ILE A 698 -13.76 37.71 -5.76
C ILE A 698 -12.65 38.53 -6.43
N ILE A 699 -11.51 38.70 -5.78
CA ILE A 699 -10.37 39.49 -6.29
C ILE A 699 -9.62 38.75 -7.43
N GLY A 700 -9.82 37.44 -7.59
CA GLY A 700 -9.12 36.61 -8.59
C GLY A 700 -7.94 35.80 -8.03
N GLY A 701 -7.94 35.55 -6.72
CA GLY A 701 -6.98 34.72 -6.00
C GLY A 701 -5.84 35.50 -5.34
N VAL A 702 -5.05 34.79 -4.54
CA VAL A 702 -3.93 35.37 -3.76
C VAL A 702 -2.89 36.06 -4.64
N HIS A 703 -2.61 35.51 -5.83
CA HIS A 703 -1.65 36.09 -6.77
C HIS A 703 -2.10 37.47 -7.26
N VAL A 704 -3.37 37.61 -7.66
CA VAL A 704 -3.92 38.90 -8.13
C VAL A 704 -3.99 39.89 -6.97
N ALA A 705 -4.45 39.46 -5.79
CA ALA A 705 -4.46 40.30 -4.60
C ALA A 705 -3.07 40.84 -4.24
N GLY A 706 -2.02 40.02 -4.34
CA GLY A 706 -0.64 40.45 -4.13
C GLY A 706 -0.16 41.49 -5.16
N ASN A 707 -0.59 41.38 -6.42
CA ASN A 707 -0.29 42.39 -7.45
C ASN A 707 -1.00 43.72 -7.18
N ILE A 708 -2.27 43.67 -6.79
CA ILE A 708 -3.02 44.87 -6.38
C ILE A 708 -2.37 45.52 -5.16
N HIS A 709 -1.95 44.72 -4.17
CA HIS A 709 -1.27 45.22 -2.98
C HIS A 709 0.01 45.98 -3.34
N ARG A 710 0.86 45.41 -4.20
CA ARG A 710 2.10 46.05 -4.67
C ARG A 710 1.84 47.30 -5.50
N PHE A 711 0.84 47.29 -6.37
CA PHE A 711 0.43 48.48 -7.13
C PHE A 711 0.00 49.61 -6.20
N ALA A 712 -0.83 49.32 -5.21
CA ALA A 712 -1.24 50.30 -4.21
C ALA A 712 -0.05 50.78 -3.34
N ALA A 713 0.91 49.90 -3.03
CA ALA A 713 2.14 50.27 -2.33
C ALA A 713 3.00 51.26 -3.15
N ILE A 714 3.10 51.10 -4.47
CA ILE A 714 3.81 52.06 -5.34
C ILE A 714 3.16 53.45 -5.27
N ILE A 715 1.83 53.52 -5.31
CA ILE A 715 1.09 54.78 -5.13
C ILE A 715 1.42 55.40 -3.77
N THR A 716 1.48 54.56 -2.73
CA THR A 716 1.84 54.98 -1.37
C THR A 716 3.24 55.55 -1.26
N PHE A 717 4.26 54.87 -1.81
CA PHE A 717 5.61 55.41 -1.87
C PHE A 717 5.68 56.70 -2.68
N GLY A 718 4.95 56.76 -3.80
CA GLY A 718 4.89 57.94 -4.67
C GLY A 718 4.35 59.17 -3.95
N TYR A 719 3.20 59.06 -3.28
CA TYR A 719 2.66 60.21 -2.54
C TYR A 719 3.51 60.56 -1.32
N PHE A 720 4.14 59.58 -0.65
CA PHE A 720 4.99 59.82 0.51
C PHE A 720 6.25 60.60 0.11
N ALA A 721 6.91 60.19 -0.97
CA ALA A 721 8.04 60.91 -1.55
C ALA A 721 7.64 62.32 -2.00
N PHE A 722 6.49 62.46 -2.68
CA PHE A 722 5.95 63.76 -3.07
C PHE A 722 5.70 64.67 -1.86
N HIS A 723 5.12 64.14 -0.78
CA HIS A 723 4.84 64.88 0.44
C HIS A 723 6.13 65.32 1.14
N LEU A 724 7.12 64.42 1.26
CA LEU A 724 8.45 64.75 1.80
C LEU A 724 9.12 65.87 0.99
N PHE A 725 9.10 65.76 -0.34
CA PHE A 725 9.59 66.80 -1.24
C PHE A 725 8.84 68.13 -1.06
N SER A 726 7.51 68.10 -0.92
CA SER A 726 6.69 69.28 -0.68
C SER A 726 7.02 69.97 0.65
N LEU A 727 7.29 69.21 1.72
CA LEU A 727 7.71 69.75 3.01
C LEU A 727 9.08 70.42 2.91
N ILE A 728 10.06 69.76 2.28
CA ILE A 728 11.40 70.29 2.05
C ILE A 728 11.32 71.59 1.23
N LYS A 729 10.56 71.58 0.13
CA LYS A 729 10.33 72.76 -0.73
C LYS A 729 9.69 73.91 0.05
N THR A 730 8.72 73.62 0.93
CA THR A 730 8.04 74.64 1.74
C THR A 730 8.99 75.26 2.76
N MET A 731 9.81 74.43 3.42
CA MET A 731 10.84 74.89 4.35
C MET A 731 11.83 75.85 3.69
N PHE A 732 12.34 75.50 2.50
CA PHE A 732 13.23 76.38 1.73
C PHE A 732 12.53 77.66 1.26
N LYS A 733 11.30 77.57 0.72
CA LYS A 733 10.57 78.73 0.22
C LYS A 733 10.26 79.75 1.34
N GLN A 734 9.96 79.28 2.54
CA GLN A 734 9.62 80.14 3.68
C GLN A 734 10.85 80.65 4.45
N HIS A 735 12.08 80.25 4.06
CA HIS A 735 13.33 80.62 4.75
C HIS A 735 13.30 80.32 6.26
N ILE A 736 12.67 79.21 6.65
CA ILE A 736 12.55 78.80 8.06
C ILE A 736 13.63 77.77 8.37
N THR A 737 14.31 77.91 9.51
CA THR A 737 15.29 76.91 9.98
C THR A 737 14.60 75.57 10.28
N PRO A 738 15.27 74.41 10.08
CA PRO A 738 14.67 73.09 10.32
C PRO A 738 14.06 72.96 11.73
N MET A 739 14.75 73.49 12.74
CA MET A 739 14.27 73.46 14.13
C MET A 739 12.99 74.26 14.33
N LYS A 740 12.85 75.43 13.67
CA LYS A 740 11.65 76.27 13.76
C LYS A 740 10.51 75.73 12.88
N PHE A 741 10.82 74.99 11.83
CA PHE A 741 9.82 74.26 11.03
C PHE A 741 9.22 73.09 11.83
N ILE A 742 10.05 72.33 12.54
CA ILE A 742 9.62 71.17 13.33
C ILE A 742 8.98 71.58 14.67
N PHE A 743 9.52 72.55 15.41
CA PHE A 743 8.98 72.91 16.74
C PHE A 743 8.22 74.25 16.77
N GLY A 744 7.95 74.82 15.59
CA GLY A 744 7.19 76.07 15.46
C GLY A 744 5.74 75.97 15.92
N HIS A 745 5.11 77.12 16.13
CA HIS A 745 3.71 77.19 16.58
C HIS A 745 2.72 76.58 15.57
N ASN A 746 3.01 76.70 14.26
CA ASN A 746 2.22 76.12 13.17
C ASN A 746 2.76 74.78 12.66
N SER A 747 3.63 74.13 13.43
CA SER A 747 4.20 72.83 13.07
C SER A 747 3.16 71.72 13.19
N LEU A 748 3.34 70.68 12.37
CA LEU A 748 2.66 69.39 12.44
C LEU A 748 3.27 68.45 13.50
N TRP A 749 4.38 68.83 14.13
CA TRP A 749 4.99 68.10 15.24
C TRP A 749 4.46 68.56 16.60
N PHE A 750 4.61 67.70 17.61
CA PHE A 750 4.21 67.99 18.99
C PHE A 750 5.10 69.05 19.66
N ASN A 751 4.47 69.96 20.40
CA ASN A 751 5.12 71.00 21.18
C ASN A 751 4.46 71.15 22.58
N LYS A 752 5.02 72.01 23.44
CA LYS A 752 4.52 72.20 24.82
C LYS A 752 3.07 72.71 24.89
N GLN A 753 2.54 73.35 23.85
CA GLN A 753 1.14 73.79 23.80
C GLN A 753 0.20 72.60 23.68
N ASP A 754 0.58 71.55 22.95
CA ASP A 754 -0.27 70.37 22.73
C ASP A 754 -0.60 69.64 24.04
N ILE A 755 0.34 69.60 25.00
CA ILE A 755 0.11 69.02 26.33
C ILE A 755 -0.91 69.87 27.11
N LYS A 756 -0.79 71.20 27.03
CA LYS A 756 -1.76 72.13 27.67
C LYS A 756 -3.15 71.96 27.05
N ASP A 757 -3.22 71.88 25.73
CA ASP A 757 -4.47 71.69 24.99
C ASP A 757 -5.10 70.33 25.32
N PHE A 758 -4.30 69.25 25.43
CA PHE A 758 -4.77 67.93 25.86
C PHE A 758 -5.41 67.96 27.25
N ILE A 759 -4.71 68.51 28.26
CA ILE A 759 -5.24 68.60 29.63
C ILE A 759 -6.52 69.45 29.66
N ALA A 760 -6.53 70.57 28.94
CA ALA A 760 -7.71 71.43 28.83
C ALA A 760 -8.88 70.70 28.15
N THR A 761 -8.60 69.88 27.14
CA THR A 761 -9.60 69.08 26.42
C THR A 761 -10.21 68.01 27.32
N VAL A 762 -9.40 67.29 28.10
CA VAL A 762 -9.89 66.30 29.07
C VAL A 762 -10.77 66.97 30.14
N LYS A 763 -10.36 68.13 30.67
CA LYS A 763 -11.19 68.93 31.59
C LYS A 763 -12.52 69.33 30.94
N TRP A 764 -12.50 69.75 29.68
CA TRP A 764 -13.70 70.10 28.92
C TRP A 764 -14.62 68.89 28.69
N PHE A 765 -14.07 67.71 28.38
CA PHE A 765 -14.82 66.46 28.25
C PHE A 765 -15.56 66.11 29.55
N LEU A 766 -14.87 66.20 30.69
CA LEU A 766 -15.45 65.99 32.03
C LEU A 766 -16.32 67.15 32.52
N GLY A 767 -16.43 68.23 31.74
CA GLY A 767 -17.24 69.39 32.07
C GLY A 767 -16.66 70.34 33.12
N GLN A 768 -15.39 70.18 33.45
CA GLN A 768 -14.66 70.97 34.44
C GLN A 768 -13.94 72.18 33.81
N GLY A 769 -14.25 72.55 32.56
CA GLY A 769 -13.64 73.69 31.89
C GLY A 769 -14.30 74.07 30.55
N PRO A 770 -14.00 75.26 30.01
CA PRO A 770 -14.47 75.70 28.69
C PRO A 770 -13.74 74.97 27.55
N ARG A 771 -14.30 75.05 26.33
CA ARG A 771 -13.68 74.47 25.13
C ARG A 771 -12.29 75.12 24.89
N PRO A 772 -11.21 74.34 24.66
CA PRO A 772 -9.86 74.89 24.54
C PRO A 772 -9.68 75.82 23.34
N TYR A 773 -8.70 76.73 23.47
CA TYR A 773 -8.38 77.76 22.49
C TYR A 773 -7.46 77.22 21.38
N TYR A 774 -7.99 76.36 20.52
CA TYR A 774 -7.21 75.63 19.52
C TYR A 774 -6.60 76.54 18.43
N GLY A 775 -5.36 76.22 18.05
CA GLY A 775 -4.67 76.78 16.88
C GLY A 775 -4.96 76.02 15.58
N ARG A 776 -4.14 76.27 14.55
CA ARG A 776 -4.28 75.70 13.20
C ARG A 776 -4.43 74.18 13.19
N TRP A 777 -3.61 73.52 13.99
CA TRP A 777 -3.59 72.07 14.17
C TRP A 777 -3.89 71.74 15.63
N THR A 778 -4.87 70.87 15.87
CA THR A 778 -5.09 70.31 17.21
C THR A 778 -4.09 69.20 17.51
N TYR A 779 -3.89 68.89 18.78
CA TYR A 779 -2.99 67.82 19.19
C TYR A 779 -3.39 66.45 18.59
N TRP A 780 -4.68 66.16 18.41
CA TRP A 780 -5.14 64.91 17.78
C TRP A 780 -4.95 64.92 16.26
N GLU A 781 -5.07 66.06 15.57
CA GLU A 781 -4.75 66.14 14.14
C GLU A 781 -3.26 65.96 13.88
N LYS A 782 -2.41 66.47 14.79
CA LYS A 782 -0.97 66.22 14.76
C LYS A 782 -0.66 64.76 15.03
N PHE A 783 -1.37 64.12 15.97
CA PHE A 783 -1.25 62.69 16.21
C PHE A 783 -1.65 61.90 14.96
N ASP A 784 -2.83 62.14 14.39
CA ASP A 784 -3.31 61.46 13.17
C ASP A 784 -2.27 61.60 12.04
N TYR A 785 -1.73 62.81 11.84
CA TYR A 785 -0.68 63.05 10.86
C TYR A 785 0.60 62.25 11.14
N LEU A 786 1.10 62.27 12.39
CA LEU A 786 2.32 61.56 12.76
C LEU A 786 2.16 60.06 12.76
N ALA A 787 1.00 59.55 13.20
CA ALA A 787 0.66 58.13 13.16
C ALA A 787 0.71 57.61 11.72
N VAL A 788 0.11 58.33 10.76
CA VAL A 788 0.17 57.95 9.35
C VAL A 788 1.57 58.17 8.76
N PHE A 789 2.23 59.29 9.05
CA PHE A 789 3.56 59.60 8.49
C PHE A 789 4.62 58.59 8.92
N TRP A 790 4.69 58.26 10.21
CA TRP A 790 5.57 57.23 10.74
C TRP A 790 5.09 55.82 10.37
N GLY A 791 3.78 55.57 10.42
CA GLY A 791 3.20 54.29 10.05
C GLY A 791 3.52 53.91 8.60
N VAL A 792 3.41 54.84 7.65
CA VAL A 792 3.81 54.62 6.24
C VAL A 792 5.30 54.30 6.11
N ALA A 793 6.17 54.92 6.91
CA ALA A 793 7.60 54.60 6.90
C ALA A 793 7.88 53.18 7.43
N ILE A 794 7.26 52.80 8.55
CA ILE A 794 7.45 51.48 9.20
C ILE A 794 6.84 50.36 8.36
N ILE A 795 5.58 50.50 7.94
CA ILE A 795 4.89 49.52 7.10
C ILE A 795 5.52 49.45 5.70
N GLY A 796 5.98 50.59 5.17
CA GLY A 796 6.66 50.67 3.88
C GLY A 796 8.01 49.94 3.90
N PHE A 797 8.84 50.20 4.92
CA PHE A 797 10.14 49.53 5.04
C PHE A 797 10.00 48.03 5.30
N SER A 798 9.14 47.63 6.24
CA SER A 798 8.85 46.20 6.48
C SER A 798 8.24 45.53 5.25
N GLY A 799 7.39 46.24 4.49
CA GLY A 799 6.82 45.75 3.23
C GLY A 799 7.86 45.56 2.13
N LEU A 800 8.87 46.44 2.04
CA LEU A 800 9.98 46.29 1.10
C LEU A 800 10.84 45.05 1.42
N ILE A 801 11.08 44.78 2.70
CA ILE A 801 11.76 43.55 3.14
C ILE A 801 10.97 42.31 2.68
N LEU A 802 9.65 42.33 2.82
CA LEU A 802 8.79 41.22 2.41
C LEU A 802 8.61 41.10 0.89
N TRP A 803 8.71 42.21 0.15
CA TRP A 803 8.63 42.19 -1.31
C TRP A 803 9.94 41.70 -1.93
N LEU A 804 11.10 42.12 -1.39
CA LEU A 804 12.42 41.77 -1.92
C LEU A 804 13.28 41.01 -0.88
N PRO A 805 12.80 39.88 -0.32
CA PRO A 805 13.47 39.24 0.80
C PRO A 805 14.83 38.67 0.42
N GLU A 806 14.99 38.19 -0.82
CA GLU A 806 16.26 37.68 -1.37
C GLU A 806 17.36 38.77 -1.42
N TYR A 807 16.97 40.04 -1.62
CA TYR A 807 17.91 41.16 -1.65
C TYR A 807 18.28 41.65 -0.25
N PHE A 808 17.29 41.87 0.62
CA PHE A 808 17.54 42.35 1.98
C PHE A 808 18.33 41.34 2.82
N THR A 809 18.17 40.04 2.55
CA THR A 809 18.91 39.00 3.26
C THR A 809 20.38 38.88 2.84
N ILE A 810 20.82 39.57 1.78
CA ILE A 810 22.27 39.69 1.51
C ILE A 810 22.96 40.51 2.61
N ILE A 811 22.22 41.44 3.23
CA ILE A 811 22.74 42.39 4.22
C ILE A 811 22.31 42.01 5.64
N PHE A 812 21.10 41.48 5.79
CA PHE A 812 20.48 41.17 7.08
C PHE A 812 20.25 39.66 7.24
N PRO A 813 20.24 39.14 8.48
CA PRO A 813 19.97 37.73 8.73
C PRO A 813 18.52 37.36 8.39
N GLY A 814 18.27 36.11 7.99
CA GLY A 814 16.94 35.66 7.50
C GLY A 814 15.78 35.83 8.46
N TRP A 815 16.01 35.80 9.78
CA TRP A 815 14.96 36.02 10.78
C TRP A 815 14.36 37.44 10.72
N ILE A 816 15.03 38.39 10.04
CA ILE A 816 14.48 39.73 9.81
C ILE A 816 13.18 39.68 8.99
N ILE A 817 13.00 38.65 8.15
CA ILE A 817 11.78 38.44 7.37
C ILE A 817 10.61 38.13 8.32
N ASN A 818 10.83 37.28 9.34
CA ASN A 818 9.83 36.99 10.36
C ASN A 818 9.46 38.25 11.15
N MET A 819 10.45 39.06 11.54
CA MET A 819 10.23 40.32 12.26
C MET A 819 9.44 41.31 11.41
N ALA A 820 9.82 41.49 10.13
CA ALA A 820 9.12 42.33 9.19
C ALA A 820 7.67 41.85 8.99
N GLN A 821 7.42 40.54 8.95
CA GLN A 821 6.07 40.00 8.86
C GLN A 821 5.20 40.36 10.07
N ILE A 822 5.74 40.30 11.29
CA ILE A 822 5.02 40.71 12.51
C ILE A 822 4.73 42.22 12.47
N ILE A 823 5.77 43.03 12.31
CA ILE A 823 5.66 44.50 12.29
C ILE A 823 4.68 44.95 11.21
N HIS A 824 4.83 44.46 9.98
CA HIS A 824 3.96 44.84 8.87
C HIS A 824 2.49 44.46 9.12
N SER A 825 2.27 43.24 9.64
CA SER A 825 0.93 42.71 9.90
C SER A 825 0.21 43.45 11.04
N ASP A 826 0.92 43.76 12.12
CA ASP A 826 0.33 44.40 13.30
C ASP A 826 0.21 45.93 13.12
N GLU A 827 1.18 46.56 12.45
CA GLU A 827 1.06 47.96 12.04
C GLU A 827 -0.09 48.15 11.04
N ALA A 828 -0.32 47.20 10.12
CA ALA A 828 -1.48 47.23 9.24
C ALA A 828 -2.79 47.14 10.02
N LEU A 829 -2.87 46.27 11.04
CA LEU A 829 -4.05 46.14 11.89
C LEU A 829 -4.30 47.42 12.69
N LEU A 830 -3.24 48.01 13.25
CA LEU A 830 -3.28 49.29 13.94
C LEU A 830 -3.76 50.40 13.00
N ALA A 831 -3.17 50.54 11.82
CA ALA A 831 -3.51 51.57 10.85
C ALA A 831 -4.97 51.44 10.38
N VAL A 832 -5.42 50.23 10.00
CA VAL A 832 -6.81 49.99 9.55
C VAL A 832 -7.80 50.29 10.67
N GLY A 833 -7.56 49.75 11.87
CA GLY A 833 -8.44 49.98 13.00
C GLY A 833 -8.46 51.45 13.42
N PHE A 834 -7.31 52.12 13.52
CA PHE A 834 -7.22 53.51 13.95
C PHE A 834 -7.87 54.45 12.94
N ILE A 835 -7.63 54.26 11.64
CA ILE A 835 -8.18 55.13 10.59
C ILE A 835 -9.71 55.00 10.52
N PHE A 836 -10.24 53.78 10.52
CA PHE A 836 -11.69 53.56 10.37
C PHE A 836 -12.50 53.75 11.66
N THR A 837 -11.85 53.79 12.82
CA THR A 837 -12.54 54.07 14.10
C THR A 837 -12.29 55.50 14.57
N ILE A 838 -11.05 55.83 14.94
CA ILE A 838 -10.69 57.09 15.61
C ILE A 838 -10.62 58.24 14.62
N HIS A 839 -9.90 58.09 13.50
CA HIS A 839 -9.79 59.17 12.52
C HIS A 839 -11.15 59.49 11.87
N PHE A 840 -11.92 58.47 11.49
CA PHE A 840 -13.27 58.65 10.96
C PHE A 840 -14.25 59.19 12.01
N PHE A 841 -14.08 58.86 13.29
CA PHE A 841 -14.82 59.55 14.37
C PHE A 841 -14.45 61.02 14.47
N ASN A 842 -13.16 61.34 14.46
CA ASN A 842 -12.65 62.70 14.59
C ASN A 842 -13.18 63.63 13.48
N THR A 843 -13.46 63.09 12.29
CA THR A 843 -13.80 63.87 11.10
C THR A 843 -15.25 63.68 10.62
N HIS A 844 -15.76 62.45 10.52
CA HIS A 844 -17.02 62.14 9.83
C HIS A 844 -18.15 61.70 10.76
N LEU A 845 -17.86 60.89 11.79
CA LEU A 845 -18.88 60.31 12.68
C LEU A 845 -19.14 61.14 13.94
N ARG A 846 -18.44 62.27 14.13
CA ARG A 846 -18.71 63.19 15.23
C ARG A 846 -20.13 63.76 15.12
N PRO A 847 -20.95 63.73 16.19
CA PRO A 847 -22.31 64.28 16.18
C PRO A 847 -22.43 65.73 15.64
N GLU A 848 -21.43 66.59 15.88
CA GLU A 848 -21.40 67.99 15.42
C GLU A 848 -21.19 68.18 13.91
N SER A 849 -20.59 67.18 13.25
CA SER A 849 -20.23 67.19 11.82
C SER A 849 -20.96 66.09 11.03
N PHE A 850 -21.84 65.33 11.70
CA PHE A 850 -22.65 64.29 11.10
C PHE A 850 -23.60 64.90 10.04
N PRO A 851 -23.69 64.32 8.83
CA PRO A 851 -23.30 62.95 8.51
C PRO A 851 -21.90 62.79 7.88
N MET A 852 -21.20 63.86 7.52
CA MET A 852 -19.82 63.84 7.00
C MET A 852 -19.22 65.25 6.90
N ASP A 853 -17.99 65.43 7.39
CA ASP A 853 -17.16 66.60 7.04
C ASP A 853 -16.69 66.54 5.56
N THR A 854 -16.96 67.61 4.81
CA THR A 854 -16.62 67.72 3.37
C THR A 854 -15.37 68.56 3.11
N VAL A 855 -14.75 69.13 4.14
CA VAL A 855 -13.70 70.16 4.03
C VAL A 855 -12.45 69.64 3.31
N ILE A 856 -12.07 68.37 3.50
CA ILE A 856 -10.92 67.79 2.78
C ILE A 856 -11.19 67.61 1.28
N PHE A 857 -12.46 67.43 0.90
CA PHE A 857 -12.86 67.26 -0.49
C PHE A 857 -13.22 68.56 -1.18
N THR A 858 -13.65 69.59 -0.46
CA THR A 858 -13.95 70.92 -1.02
C THR A 858 -12.78 71.88 -0.88
N GLY A 859 -11.97 71.74 0.18
CA GLY A 859 -10.87 72.62 0.58
C GLY A 859 -11.27 73.84 1.41
N HIS A 860 -12.57 73.99 1.71
CA HIS A 860 -13.16 75.25 2.18
C HIS A 860 -14.08 75.03 3.40
N VAL A 861 -14.01 75.92 4.39
CA VAL A 861 -14.83 75.93 5.62
C VAL A 861 -15.59 77.25 5.71
N PRO A 862 -16.87 77.31 6.11
CA PRO A 862 -17.54 78.58 6.40
C PRO A 862 -16.77 79.39 7.46
N VAL A 863 -16.64 80.70 7.27
CA VAL A 863 -15.81 81.56 8.15
C VAL A 863 -16.28 81.52 9.62
N ASP A 864 -17.60 81.55 9.85
CA ASP A 864 -18.17 81.50 11.20
C ASP A 864 -17.86 80.19 11.93
N GLU A 865 -17.84 79.07 11.20
CA GLU A 865 -17.49 77.76 11.74
C GLU A 865 -15.98 77.68 12.03
N TYR A 866 -15.14 78.21 11.12
CA TYR A 866 -13.70 78.27 11.33
C TYR A 866 -13.31 79.09 12.56
N LYS A 867 -13.95 80.26 12.76
CA LYS A 867 -13.71 81.12 13.92
C LYS A 867 -14.04 80.42 15.24
N LYS A 868 -15.07 79.57 15.26
CA LYS A 868 -15.46 78.79 16.45
C LYS A 868 -14.52 77.61 16.71
N ASP A 869 -14.12 76.91 15.66
CA ASP A 869 -13.31 75.70 15.79
C ASP A 869 -11.81 75.98 15.96
N ARG A 870 -11.32 77.09 15.39
CA ARG A 870 -9.90 77.48 15.31
C ARG A 870 -9.68 78.94 15.72
N PRO A 871 -10.11 79.34 16.93
CA PRO A 871 -10.18 80.75 17.30
C PRO A 871 -8.80 81.41 17.39
N LYS A 872 -7.77 80.66 17.82
CA LYS A 872 -6.41 81.19 17.96
C LYS A 872 -5.76 81.53 16.61
N GLU A 873 -5.90 80.66 15.61
CA GLU A 873 -5.32 80.93 14.29
C GLU A 873 -6.05 82.08 13.59
N TYR A 874 -7.38 82.15 13.74
CA TYR A 874 -8.16 83.24 13.16
C TYR A 874 -7.68 84.59 13.70
N GLU A 875 -7.52 84.74 15.02
CA GLU A 875 -6.97 85.96 15.63
C GLU A 875 -5.53 86.25 15.21
N GLU A 876 -4.68 85.23 15.09
CA GLU A 876 -3.29 85.42 14.66
C GLU A 876 -3.21 85.94 13.22
N LEU A 877 -4.07 85.44 12.32
CA LEU A 877 -4.17 85.91 10.93
C LEU A 877 -4.79 87.31 10.83
N GLU A 878 -5.75 87.62 11.70
CA GLU A 878 -6.34 88.96 11.84
C GLU A 878 -5.30 89.97 12.30
N LYS A 879 -4.57 89.67 13.37
CA LYS A 879 -3.47 90.50 13.90
C LYS A 879 -2.32 90.66 12.90
N ALA A 880 -2.08 89.65 12.06
CA ALA A 880 -1.04 89.68 11.03
C ALA A 880 -1.48 90.35 9.71
N GLY A 881 -2.74 90.76 9.56
CA GLY A 881 -3.27 91.37 8.34
C GLY A 881 -3.30 90.43 7.12
N LYS A 882 -3.41 89.12 7.33
CA LYS A 882 -3.31 88.09 6.27
C LYS A 882 -4.63 87.41 5.90
N LEU A 883 -5.75 87.85 6.47
CA LEU A 883 -7.09 87.28 6.23
C LEU A 883 -7.48 87.24 4.75
N ASP A 884 -7.15 88.28 3.98
CA ASP A 884 -7.52 88.38 2.56
C ASP A 884 -6.85 87.32 1.68
N THR A 885 -5.74 86.74 2.14
CA THR A 885 -5.03 85.68 1.40
C THR A 885 -5.68 84.30 1.51
N VAL A 886 -6.61 84.14 2.45
CA VAL A 886 -7.24 82.86 2.81
C VAL A 886 -8.77 82.88 2.74
N ILE A 887 -9.41 84.06 2.81
CA ILE A 887 -10.85 84.19 2.62
C ILE A 887 -11.17 84.24 1.12
N VAL A 888 -12.08 83.37 0.68
CA VAL A 888 -12.51 83.27 -0.71
C VAL A 888 -14.04 83.31 -0.77
N LYS A 889 -14.61 84.14 -1.64
CA LYS A 889 -16.03 84.07 -2.00
C LYS A 889 -16.21 83.00 -3.06
N LYS A 890 -16.98 81.96 -2.76
CA LYS A 890 -17.19 80.84 -3.68
C LYS A 890 -18.61 80.31 -3.53
N GLU A 891 -19.15 79.79 -4.63
CA GLU A 891 -20.36 78.99 -4.63
C GLU A 891 -19.97 77.54 -4.89
N ILE A 892 -20.40 76.63 -4.02
CA ILE A 892 -20.15 75.20 -4.16
C ILE A 892 -21.42 74.56 -4.71
N SER A 893 -21.33 73.95 -5.90
CA SER A 893 -22.47 73.27 -6.53
C SER A 893 -23.02 72.14 -5.66
N ASP A 894 -24.35 72.07 -5.53
CA ASP A 894 -25.05 70.98 -4.84
C ASP A 894 -24.77 69.60 -5.45
N SER A 895 -24.58 69.53 -6.78
CA SER A 895 -24.24 68.28 -7.46
C SER A 895 -22.87 67.75 -7.02
N TRP A 896 -21.90 68.65 -6.87
CA TRP A 896 -20.56 68.31 -6.40
C TRP A 896 -20.58 67.85 -4.94
N LEU A 897 -21.37 68.52 -4.07
CA LEU A 897 -21.52 68.11 -2.67
C LEU A 897 -22.17 66.73 -2.53
N LYS A 898 -23.18 66.42 -3.35
CA LYS A 898 -23.78 65.07 -3.39
C LYS A 898 -22.76 64.02 -3.80
N PHE A 899 -22.01 64.25 -4.88
CA PHE A 899 -20.96 63.33 -5.34
C PHE A 899 -19.92 63.05 -4.26
N VAL A 900 -19.37 64.10 -3.63
CA VAL A 900 -18.37 63.98 -2.56
C VAL A 900 -18.90 63.20 -1.36
N LYS A 901 -20.15 63.45 -0.96
CA LYS A 901 -20.79 62.70 0.13
C LYS A 901 -20.95 61.23 -0.23
N THR A 902 -21.46 60.91 -1.42
CA THR A 902 -21.58 59.53 -1.89
C THR A 902 -20.22 58.83 -1.93
N PHE A 903 -19.20 59.47 -2.49
CA PHE A 903 -17.83 58.96 -2.52
C PHE A 903 -17.30 58.67 -1.12
N GLY A 904 -17.40 59.62 -0.19
CA GLY A 904 -16.97 59.40 1.19
C GLY A 904 -17.77 58.31 1.92
N PHE A 905 -19.08 58.19 1.66
CA PHE A 905 -19.92 57.17 2.32
C PHE A 905 -19.55 55.76 1.87
N ILE A 906 -19.17 55.57 0.61
CA ILE A 906 -18.69 54.28 0.11
C ILE A 906 -17.45 53.85 0.91
N PHE A 907 -16.49 54.74 1.14
CA PHE A 907 -15.29 54.42 1.91
C PHE A 907 -15.56 54.26 3.41
N LEU A 908 -16.44 55.11 3.96
CA LEU A 908 -16.89 54.99 5.35
C LEU A 908 -17.51 53.62 5.61
N PHE A 909 -18.46 53.20 4.76
CA PHE A 909 -19.11 51.91 4.87
C PHE A 909 -18.13 50.75 4.67
N THR A 910 -17.25 50.85 3.68
CA THR A 910 -16.21 49.82 3.43
C THR A 910 -15.28 49.69 4.63
N GLY A 911 -14.85 50.80 5.22
CA GLY A 911 -14.00 50.81 6.41
C GLY A 911 -14.69 50.24 7.65
N ILE A 912 -15.94 50.62 7.90
CA ILE A 912 -16.74 50.06 9.00
C ILE A 912 -16.95 48.56 8.81
N ALA A 913 -17.29 48.11 7.60
CA ALA A 913 -17.44 46.70 7.28
C ALA A 913 -16.13 45.92 7.56
N LEU A 914 -14.97 46.48 7.18
CA LEU A 914 -13.68 45.89 7.48
C LEU A 914 -13.41 45.79 8.98
N VAL A 915 -13.69 46.85 9.75
CA VAL A 915 -13.53 46.82 11.22
C VAL A 915 -14.44 45.77 11.85
N ILE A 916 -15.70 45.65 11.41
CA ILE A 916 -16.62 44.61 11.89
C ILE A 916 -16.06 43.22 11.59
N LEU A 917 -15.57 42.98 10.37
CA LEU A 917 -14.96 41.70 10.00
C LEU A 917 -13.69 41.40 10.80
N ILE A 918 -12.87 42.40 11.09
CA ILE A 918 -11.68 42.27 11.95
C ILE A 918 -12.09 41.88 13.36
N ILE A 919 -13.03 42.61 13.97
CA ILE A 919 -13.53 42.31 15.33
C ILE A 919 -14.14 40.91 15.38
N TYR A 920 -14.97 40.57 14.37
CA TYR A 920 -15.52 39.23 14.23
C TYR A 920 -14.42 38.16 14.16
N SER A 921 -13.36 38.40 13.39
CA SER A 921 -12.24 37.47 13.28
C SER A 921 -11.44 37.34 14.57
N LEU A 922 -11.30 38.41 15.35
CA LEU A 922 -10.62 38.38 16.64
C LEU A 922 -11.42 37.66 17.73
N ILE A 923 -12.76 37.67 17.66
CA ILE A 923 -13.65 37.03 18.65
C ILE A 923 -13.96 35.58 18.27
N ALA A 924 -14.32 35.34 17.01
CA ALA A 924 -14.78 34.04 16.52
C ALA A 924 -13.65 33.19 15.90
N GLY A 925 -12.50 33.80 15.59
CA GLY A 925 -11.35 33.11 15.03
C GLY A 925 -10.63 32.27 16.09
N HIS A 926 -11.13 31.07 16.33
CA HIS A 926 -10.39 30.03 17.03
C HIS A 926 -9.64 29.17 16.00
N TYR A 927 -8.32 29.07 16.18
CA TYR A 927 -7.41 28.19 15.42
C TYR A 927 -7.38 26.75 15.93
#